data_AF-A0A370SU04-F1
#
_entry.id   AF-A0A370SU04-F1
#
_cell.length_a   1.000
_cell.length_b   1.000
_cell.length_c   1.000
_cell.angle_alpha   90.00
_cell.angle_beta   90.00
_cell.angle_gamma   90.00
#
_symmetry.space_group_name_H-M   'P 1'
#
loop_
_entity.id
_entity.type
_entity.pdbx_description
1 polymer ?
#
loop_
_entity_poly.entity_id
_entity_poly.type
_entity_poly.pdbx_seq_one_letter_code
_entity_poly.pdbx_strand_id
1 'polypeptide(L)'
;MASPALTHFLPRFGVAAAVAGVLSLTGCQTWNAQDTLPPTSGVQPLKGLAQNVSVRRNAMGMPLIESNSFHDALFALGYVHASDRINQMVTLRLLAQGRLAEMSGASMLDADRYMRAVNLKKSAGELYKASSPRLKRFFEVYARGVNAYLFRYADKLPGDLASSGYKPEYWKPEDSALIFVLLNFSQSANLPEEIASLVLAQTVTTDKLAWLTPSAPDENLPLGEADKLQGLKLNGQIPGLSELSSASQQLSTLNLLGATSSNNWAIAPQRSRSGKSLLASDSHGPLAAPSLWSFVQIRAPKYQAAGVTVAGLPMVLGGFNGKVAWSMSSVLGDNQDLFLEKIRRQGSSLTYEVNGKWQPLGVRNETYFVKGQRPIREAVYETRHGALLNSAKAAAQGSGYGLALQTPSFTDDKSLDAFFDLSRAQNVERASDASREIRAIALNLVFADASNIGWQVTGRFPNRREGEGLLPSPGWEGRYDWDGYADPMLHPYDQDPAQGWLGTANQRVIPHGYGMQLSNSWAAPERGERLAELAGSGKHDSRSVIAMQYDQTTTFAAKLKKVFDAPGMKQPLKQAIDALPEADRSKAREAFTRLMAFDGKLSPTSADAAIYELFLQESMKQIFLDELGPESSPAWKAFIANGELSYAAQADHLLEREDSPFWDDLRTPQKEDKAVILARSLAAAINAGDSQLGSDHKTWQWGKLHSYAWKNANGQTVRGPLAAGGDHTTLNTSAFAWGQDFTTTRAPSMRFIVDFGQTEPLMGQNGTGQSGNPLSPNYLNGIDQWLKGQYIGLPMQPQNFDRVYGKARLTLTPGK
;
A
#
# COMPACT_ATOMS: atom_id res chain seq x y z
N MET A 1 41.97 -78.11 -4.01
CA MET A 1 41.77 -76.68 -3.68
C MET A 1 40.99 -76.64 -2.39
N ALA A 2 41.67 -76.23 -1.33
CA ALA A 2 41.26 -76.35 0.06
C ALA A 2 40.38 -75.16 0.49
N SER A 3 39.36 -75.46 1.32
CA SER A 3 38.99 -74.84 2.62
C SER A 3 39.05 -73.30 2.83
N PRO A 4 38.37 -72.74 3.86
CA PRO A 4 36.98 -72.95 4.30
C PRO A 4 36.32 -71.66 4.89
N ALA A 5 35.07 -71.78 5.38
CA ALA A 5 34.52 -71.15 6.62
C ALA A 5 34.43 -69.59 6.70
N LEU A 6 33.52 -68.92 7.42
CA LEU A 6 32.72 -69.23 8.60
C LEU A 6 31.35 -68.54 8.56
N THR A 7 30.43 -69.20 9.23
CA THR A 7 29.20 -68.76 9.92
C THR A 7 29.28 -67.41 10.65
N HIS A 8 28.15 -66.69 10.77
CA HIS A 8 27.58 -66.38 12.10
C HIS A 8 26.08 -66.08 12.08
N PHE A 9 25.42 -66.64 13.09
CA PHE A 9 24.00 -66.64 13.43
C PHE A 9 23.69 -65.47 14.42
N LEU A 10 22.53 -64.82 14.25
CA LEU A 10 21.69 -64.07 15.24
C LEU A 10 22.24 -62.80 15.95
N PRO A 11 21.39 -61.91 16.55
CA PRO A 11 19.94 -61.72 16.43
C PRO A 11 19.48 -60.26 16.15
N ARG A 12 18.23 -60.13 15.73
CA ARG A 12 17.44 -58.92 15.48
C ARG A 12 17.09 -58.11 16.75
N PHE A 13 18.08 -57.61 17.50
CA PHE A 13 17.79 -56.72 18.66
C PHE A 13 18.55 -55.38 18.68
N GLY A 14 19.39 -55.07 17.68
CA GLY A 14 20.13 -53.79 17.63
C GLY A 14 19.37 -52.60 17.04
N VAL A 15 18.39 -52.82 16.16
CA VAL A 15 17.73 -51.72 15.43
C VAL A 15 16.60 -51.07 16.24
N ALA A 16 15.90 -51.83 17.08
CA ALA A 16 14.87 -51.26 17.95
C ALA A 16 15.47 -50.38 19.07
N ALA A 17 16.65 -50.73 19.59
CA ALA A 17 17.34 -49.93 20.60
C ALA A 17 18.03 -48.68 20.01
N ALA A 18 18.50 -48.73 18.76
CA ALA A 18 19.05 -47.56 18.07
C ALA A 18 17.95 -46.57 17.65
N VAL A 19 16.78 -47.04 17.22
CA VAL A 19 15.63 -46.16 16.90
C VAL A 19 14.99 -45.60 18.19
N ALA A 20 14.90 -46.38 19.27
CA ALA A 20 14.47 -45.88 20.57
C ALA A 20 15.50 -44.93 21.22
N GLY A 21 16.80 -45.14 20.99
CA GLY A 21 17.90 -44.26 21.44
C GLY A 21 17.95 -42.92 20.69
N VAL A 22 17.71 -42.92 19.37
CA VAL A 22 17.63 -41.68 18.57
C VAL A 22 16.33 -40.91 18.86
N LEU A 23 15.22 -41.59 19.15
CA LEU A 23 13.96 -40.96 19.58
C LEU A 23 13.97 -40.48 21.05
N SER A 24 14.86 -41.00 21.90
CA SER A 24 15.02 -40.55 23.30
C SER A 24 16.12 -39.50 23.49
N LEU A 25 17.00 -39.32 22.50
CA LEU A 25 18.00 -38.24 22.46
C LEU A 25 17.59 -37.02 21.62
N THR A 26 16.49 -37.10 20.85
CA THR A 26 15.65 -35.92 20.56
C THR A 26 14.86 -35.57 21.81
N GLY A 27 15.60 -35.21 22.87
CA GLY A 27 15.03 -34.70 24.09
C GLY A 27 14.07 -33.58 23.72
N CYS A 28 12.84 -33.73 24.19
CA CYS A 28 11.78 -32.75 24.19
C CYS A 28 12.30 -31.38 24.68
N GLN A 29 12.89 -30.58 23.79
CA GLN A 29 12.65 -29.15 23.83
C GLN A 29 11.22 -28.98 23.34
N THR A 30 10.28 -29.25 24.23
CA THR A 30 8.95 -28.67 24.12
C THR A 30 9.18 -27.17 24.21
N TRP A 31 9.40 -26.54 23.06
CA TRP A 31 9.28 -25.10 22.94
C TRP A 31 7.86 -24.82 23.38
N ASN A 32 7.68 -24.40 24.63
CA ASN A 32 6.36 -24.11 25.12
C ASN A 32 5.90 -22.89 24.33
N ALA A 33 5.10 -23.10 23.29
CA ALA A 33 4.80 -22.05 22.33
C ALA A 33 4.08 -20.86 23.03
N GLN A 34 3.48 -21.11 24.19
CA GLN A 34 2.94 -20.09 25.09
C GLN A 34 4.00 -19.10 25.62
N ASP A 35 5.26 -19.49 25.74
CA ASP A 35 6.36 -18.63 26.18
C ASP A 35 6.67 -17.50 25.18
N THR A 36 6.16 -17.60 23.95
CA THR A 36 6.27 -16.55 22.92
C THR A 36 5.26 -15.41 23.11
N LEU A 37 4.28 -15.57 24.01
CA LEU A 37 3.30 -14.54 24.36
C LEU A 37 3.79 -13.76 25.58
N PRO A 38 4.04 -12.44 25.44
CA PRO A 38 4.38 -11.60 26.59
C PRO A 38 3.20 -11.54 27.58
N PRO A 39 3.48 -11.42 28.90
CA PRO A 39 2.42 -11.34 29.90
C PRO A 39 1.56 -10.10 29.66
N THR A 40 0.24 -10.26 29.73
CA THR A 40 -0.72 -9.14 29.60
C THR A 40 -1.03 -8.46 30.93
N SER A 41 -0.64 -9.08 32.05
CA SER A 41 -0.79 -8.53 33.41
C SER A 41 0.35 -8.94 34.33
N GLY A 42 0.50 -8.23 35.45
CA GLY A 42 1.52 -8.52 36.46
C GLY A 42 2.57 -7.42 36.57
N VAL A 43 3.74 -7.74 37.11
CA VAL A 43 4.86 -6.79 37.29
C VAL A 43 6.06 -7.29 36.51
N GLN A 44 6.66 -6.41 35.69
CA GLN A 44 7.79 -6.73 34.82
C GLN A 44 8.91 -5.69 35.01
N PRO A 45 10.01 -6.06 35.70
CA PRO A 45 11.17 -5.20 35.80
C PRO A 45 11.90 -5.08 34.45
N LEU A 46 12.14 -3.85 33.98
CA LEU A 46 12.86 -3.54 32.75
C LEU A 46 13.95 -2.50 33.00
N LYS A 47 15.18 -2.80 32.56
CA LYS A 47 16.30 -1.85 32.62
C LYS A 47 16.06 -0.71 31.63
N GLY A 48 16.23 0.54 32.09
CA GLY A 48 16.08 1.75 31.28
C GLY A 48 14.82 2.58 31.55
N LEU A 49 13.89 2.07 32.37
CA LEU A 49 12.79 2.85 32.93
C LEU A 49 13.25 3.65 34.15
N ALA A 50 12.81 4.90 34.26
CA ALA A 50 13.02 5.72 35.46
C ALA A 50 11.89 5.54 36.49
N GLN A 51 10.66 5.37 36.01
CA GLN A 51 9.47 5.21 36.83
C GLN A 51 8.59 4.06 36.33
N ASN A 52 7.57 3.71 37.11
CA ASN A 52 6.62 2.68 36.73
C ASN A 52 5.72 3.13 35.58
N VAL A 53 5.44 2.21 34.66
CA VAL A 53 4.49 2.40 33.55
C VAL A 53 3.39 1.35 33.63
N SER A 54 2.15 1.75 33.47
CA SER A 54 1.00 0.84 33.41
C SER A 54 0.58 0.64 31.96
N VAL A 55 0.53 -0.61 31.52
CA VAL A 55 0.01 -1.00 30.20
C VAL A 55 -1.26 -1.82 30.40
N ARG A 56 -2.37 -1.36 29.82
CA ARG A 56 -3.68 -2.03 29.84
C ARG A 56 -4.12 -2.30 28.42
N ARG A 57 -4.95 -3.32 28.18
CA ARG A 57 -5.42 -3.67 26.85
C ARG A 57 -6.93 -3.83 26.84
N ASN A 58 -7.57 -3.26 25.83
CA ASN A 58 -9.01 -3.45 25.61
C ASN A 58 -9.31 -4.84 25.02
N ALA A 59 -10.58 -5.14 24.77
CA ALA A 59 -11.02 -6.43 24.23
C ALA A 59 -10.45 -6.76 22.83
N MET A 60 -9.96 -5.77 22.09
CA MET A 60 -9.30 -5.92 20.78
C MET A 60 -7.76 -5.99 20.91
N GLY A 61 -7.24 -5.97 22.13
CA GLY A 61 -5.81 -5.99 22.43
C GLY A 61 -5.12 -4.63 22.34
N MET A 62 -5.83 -3.56 21.97
CA MET A 62 -5.23 -2.23 21.78
C MET A 62 -4.70 -1.68 23.11
N PRO A 63 -3.41 -1.27 23.20
CA PRO A 63 -2.79 -0.83 24.44
C PRO A 63 -3.13 0.62 24.82
N LEU A 64 -3.39 0.82 26.12
CA LEU A 64 -3.29 2.09 26.83
C LEU A 64 -1.99 2.07 27.65
N ILE A 65 -1.11 3.03 27.39
CA ILE A 65 0.17 3.25 28.09
C ILE A 65 0.02 4.49 28.98
N GLU A 66 0.05 4.27 30.30
CA GLU A 66 -0.03 5.33 31.31
C GLU A 66 1.31 5.45 32.03
N SER A 67 1.89 6.64 32.00
CA SER A 67 3.18 6.93 32.63
C SER A 67 3.18 8.31 33.28
N ASN A 68 4.00 8.48 34.31
CA ASN A 68 4.30 9.78 34.92
C ASN A 68 5.48 10.50 34.24
N SER A 69 6.00 9.94 33.15
CA SER A 69 7.09 10.50 32.36
C SER A 69 6.87 10.18 30.87
N PHE A 70 7.00 11.19 30.02
CA PHE A 70 6.92 10.99 28.58
C PHE A 70 8.08 10.12 28.06
N HIS A 71 9.26 10.19 28.69
CA HIS A 71 10.37 9.28 28.40
C HIS A 71 9.96 7.82 28.61
N ASP A 72 9.40 7.49 29.77
CA ASP A 72 9.03 6.12 30.10
C ASP A 72 7.83 5.64 29.26
N ALA A 73 6.94 6.54 28.84
CA ALA A 73 5.88 6.24 27.88
C ALA A 73 6.43 5.83 26.51
N LEU A 74 7.45 6.54 25.98
CA LEU A 74 8.10 6.19 24.72
C LEU A 74 8.90 4.89 24.81
N PHE A 75 9.58 4.65 25.93
CA PHE A 75 10.25 3.38 26.18
C PHE A 75 9.22 2.23 26.18
N ALA A 76 8.11 2.40 26.90
CA ALA A 76 7.05 1.40 26.94
C ALA A 76 6.39 1.19 25.58
N LEU A 77 6.23 2.25 24.77
CA LEU A 77 5.74 2.14 23.40
C LEU A 77 6.62 1.21 22.56
N GLY A 78 7.94 1.38 22.62
CA GLY A 78 8.88 0.49 21.93
C GLY A 78 8.79 -0.96 22.40
N TYR A 79 8.68 -1.15 23.71
CA TYR A 79 8.52 -2.49 24.29
C TYR A 79 7.20 -3.15 23.87
N VAL A 80 6.10 -2.40 23.86
CA VAL A 80 4.76 -2.88 23.46
C VAL A 80 4.70 -3.17 21.96
N HIS A 81 5.24 -2.30 21.11
CA HIS A 81 5.35 -2.57 19.67
C HIS A 81 6.15 -3.84 19.39
N ALA A 82 7.29 -4.04 20.04
CA ALA A 82 8.07 -5.26 19.88
C ALA A 82 7.29 -6.49 20.39
N SER A 83 6.65 -6.37 21.56
CA SER A 83 5.81 -7.43 22.14
C SER A 83 4.69 -7.89 21.21
N ASP A 84 4.07 -6.95 20.49
CA ASP A 84 2.96 -7.26 19.61
C ASP A 84 3.40 -7.61 18.18
N ARG A 85 4.46 -6.98 17.66
CA ARG A 85 4.74 -6.84 16.22
C ARG A 85 6.21 -7.07 15.83
N ILE A 86 7.03 -7.75 16.64
CA ILE A 86 8.47 -7.87 16.33
C ILE A 86 8.76 -8.47 14.94
N ASN A 87 7.98 -9.45 14.48
CA ASN A 87 8.15 -10.04 13.14
C ASN A 87 7.92 -8.98 12.04
N GLN A 88 6.85 -8.20 12.15
CA GLN A 88 6.57 -7.08 11.25
C GLN A 88 7.70 -6.05 11.26
N MET A 89 8.16 -5.64 12.44
CA MET A 89 9.25 -4.65 12.60
C MET A 89 10.55 -5.11 11.94
N VAL A 90 10.95 -6.38 12.17
CA VAL A 90 12.16 -6.96 11.59
C VAL A 90 12.03 -7.08 10.07
N THR A 91 10.89 -7.58 9.58
CA THR A 91 10.64 -7.74 8.15
C THR A 91 10.69 -6.39 7.42
N LEU A 92 10.02 -5.36 7.94
CA LEU A 92 10.02 -4.02 7.35
C LEU A 92 11.42 -3.38 7.37
N ARG A 93 12.19 -3.58 8.46
CA ARG A 93 13.59 -3.11 8.52
C ARG A 93 14.44 -3.79 7.44
N LEU A 94 14.33 -5.11 7.29
CA LEU A 94 15.10 -5.86 6.29
C LEU A 94 14.69 -5.46 4.86
N LEU A 95 13.40 -5.27 4.61
CA LEU A 95 12.92 -4.76 3.33
C LEU A 95 13.54 -3.40 3.00
N ALA A 96 13.46 -2.44 3.93
CA ALA A 96 13.98 -1.10 3.72
C ALA A 96 15.51 -1.06 3.54
N GLN A 97 16.22 -2.06 4.06
CA GLN A 97 17.67 -2.19 3.90
C GLN A 97 18.06 -3.01 2.65
N GLY A 98 17.10 -3.65 1.95
CA GLY A 98 17.41 -4.66 0.94
C GLY A 98 18.21 -5.82 1.54
N ARG A 99 17.64 -6.47 2.55
CA ARG A 99 18.22 -7.61 3.30
C ARG A 99 17.20 -8.73 3.58
N LEU A 100 16.04 -8.75 2.93
CA LEU A 100 15.03 -9.80 3.12
C LEU A 100 15.56 -11.20 2.77
N ALA A 101 16.50 -11.32 1.84
CA ALA A 101 17.12 -12.59 1.48
C ALA A 101 17.91 -13.23 2.63
N GLU A 102 18.31 -12.45 3.64
CA GLU A 102 18.92 -12.97 4.88
C GLU A 102 17.95 -13.84 5.67
N MET A 103 16.65 -13.50 5.63
CA MET A 103 15.59 -14.18 6.36
C MET A 103 14.83 -15.19 5.48
N SER A 104 14.53 -14.81 4.24
CA SER A 104 13.65 -15.53 3.32
C SER A 104 14.37 -16.27 2.19
N GLY A 105 15.69 -16.11 2.07
CA GLY A 105 16.51 -16.82 1.08
C GLY A 105 16.49 -16.22 -0.32
N ALA A 106 16.97 -17.00 -1.29
CA ALA A 106 17.33 -16.52 -2.62
C ALA A 106 16.17 -15.94 -3.44
N SER A 107 14.93 -16.34 -3.15
CA SER A 107 13.74 -15.78 -3.81
C SER A 107 13.51 -14.30 -3.54
N MET A 108 14.19 -13.72 -2.55
CA MET A 108 14.12 -12.28 -2.23
C MET A 108 15.37 -11.50 -2.65
N LEU A 109 16.35 -12.13 -3.32
CA LEU A 109 17.60 -11.46 -3.67
C LEU A 109 17.40 -10.32 -4.68
N ASP A 110 16.49 -10.47 -5.64
CA ASP A 110 16.22 -9.41 -6.62
C ASP A 110 15.47 -8.23 -6.00
N ALA A 111 14.55 -8.50 -5.05
CA ALA A 111 13.95 -7.46 -4.22
C ALA A 111 15.01 -6.73 -3.37
N ASP A 112 16.00 -7.46 -2.82
CA ASP A 112 17.09 -6.85 -2.07
C ASP A 112 17.99 -5.97 -2.94
N ARG A 113 18.33 -6.42 -4.16
CA ARG A 113 19.08 -5.62 -5.13
C ARG A 113 18.33 -4.34 -5.49
N TYR A 114 17.03 -4.46 -5.75
CA TYR A 114 16.14 -3.34 -6.03
C TYR A 114 16.16 -2.32 -4.89
N MET A 115 15.88 -2.75 -3.66
CA MET A 115 15.86 -1.87 -2.48
C MET A 115 17.24 -1.31 -2.13
N ARG A 116 18.32 -2.04 -2.42
CA ARG A 116 19.69 -1.57 -2.22
C ARG A 116 20.09 -0.49 -3.22
N ALA A 117 19.57 -0.54 -4.45
CA ALA A 117 19.72 0.54 -5.42
C ALA A 117 18.98 1.80 -4.95
N VAL A 118 17.71 1.67 -4.54
CA VAL A 118 16.90 2.76 -3.97
C VAL A 118 17.59 3.43 -2.76
N ASN A 119 18.22 2.61 -1.89
CA ASN A 119 19.03 3.06 -0.75
C ASN A 119 18.28 3.94 0.27
N LEU A 120 17.13 3.46 0.75
CA LEU A 120 16.34 4.14 1.79
C LEU A 120 17.11 4.41 3.09
N LYS A 121 18.18 3.64 3.36
CA LYS A 121 19.08 3.89 4.49
C LYS A 121 19.75 5.26 4.43
N LYS A 122 20.15 5.72 3.23
CA LYS A 122 20.70 7.07 3.03
C LYS A 122 19.65 8.12 3.42
N SER A 123 18.46 8.02 2.84
CA SER A 123 17.32 8.91 3.09
C SER A 123 16.92 8.96 4.57
N ALA A 124 16.93 7.81 5.27
CA ALA A 124 16.65 7.73 6.70
C ALA A 124 17.74 8.42 7.54
N GLY A 125 19.00 8.27 7.13
CA GLY A 125 20.13 8.96 7.75
C GLY A 125 20.04 10.49 7.60
N GLU A 126 19.62 10.98 6.43
CA GLU A 126 19.37 12.41 6.18
C GLU A 126 18.29 12.96 7.11
N LEU A 127 17.11 12.33 7.16
CA LEU A 127 16.00 12.74 8.04
C LEU A 127 16.36 12.68 9.52
N TYR A 128 16.99 11.59 9.97
CA TYR A 128 17.40 11.47 11.36
C TYR A 128 18.44 12.52 11.72
N LYS A 129 19.41 12.79 10.85
CA LYS A 129 20.41 13.84 11.06
C LYS A 129 19.77 15.23 11.13
N ALA A 130 18.78 15.52 10.28
CA ALA A 130 18.05 16.78 10.26
C ALA A 130 17.15 16.97 11.49
N SER A 131 16.70 15.88 12.14
CA SER A 131 15.81 15.95 13.30
C SER A 131 16.42 16.70 14.50
N SER A 132 15.56 17.35 15.30
CA SER A 132 15.97 18.07 16.50
C SER A 132 16.63 17.15 17.55
N PRO A 133 17.49 17.68 18.45
CA PRO A 133 18.07 16.90 19.55
C PRO A 133 17.00 16.23 20.43
N ARG A 134 15.87 16.90 20.61
CA ARG A 134 14.70 16.39 21.34
C ARG A 134 14.15 15.13 20.68
N LEU A 135 13.94 15.17 19.36
CA LEU A 135 13.36 14.04 18.64
C LEU A 135 14.33 12.86 18.52
N LYS A 136 15.62 13.13 18.28
CA LYS A 136 16.67 12.09 18.33
C LYS A 136 16.64 11.34 19.65
N ARG A 137 16.51 12.07 20.77
CA ARG A 137 16.36 11.47 22.09
C ARG A 137 15.11 10.60 22.20
N PHE A 138 13.98 11.00 21.62
CA PHE A 138 12.76 10.17 21.63
C PHE A 138 12.93 8.85 20.87
N PHE A 139 13.62 8.89 19.72
CA PHE A 139 13.91 7.70 18.93
C PHE A 139 14.87 6.75 19.67
N GLU A 140 15.90 7.29 20.35
CA GLU A 140 16.77 6.51 21.24
C GLU A 140 16.02 5.81 22.36
N VAL A 141 15.10 6.53 23.02
CA VAL A 141 14.32 6.01 24.14
C VAL A 141 13.40 4.88 23.69
N TYR A 142 12.71 5.09 22.57
CA TYR A 142 11.89 4.06 21.94
C TYR A 142 12.71 2.82 21.56
N ALA A 143 13.87 3.01 20.92
CA ALA A 143 14.76 1.92 20.54
C ALA A 143 15.23 1.09 21.74
N ARG A 144 15.55 1.73 22.88
CA ARG A 144 15.85 1.02 24.13
C ARG A 144 14.68 0.15 24.61
N GLY A 145 13.44 0.61 24.45
CA GLY A 145 12.25 -0.18 24.75
C GLY A 145 12.11 -1.43 23.89
N VAL A 146 12.31 -1.29 22.58
CA VAL A 146 12.36 -2.42 21.64
C VAL A 146 13.46 -3.41 22.03
N ASN A 147 14.64 -2.89 22.38
CA ASN A 147 15.78 -3.71 22.76
C ASN A 147 15.59 -4.42 24.10
N ALA A 148 14.83 -3.85 25.04
CA ALA A 148 14.47 -4.51 26.28
C ALA A 148 13.59 -5.75 26.02
N TYR A 149 12.70 -5.70 25.03
CA TYR A 149 11.97 -6.88 24.57
C TYR A 149 12.91 -7.90 23.92
N LEU A 150 13.71 -7.47 22.93
CA LEU A 150 14.63 -8.36 22.22
C LEU A 150 15.64 -9.07 23.16
N PHE A 151 16.15 -8.36 24.17
CA PHE A 151 17.04 -8.95 25.17
C PHE A 151 16.35 -10.06 25.97
N ARG A 152 15.08 -9.87 26.34
CA ARG A 152 14.33 -10.80 27.19
C ARG A 152 13.77 -12.00 26.42
N TYR A 153 13.41 -11.82 25.16
CA TYR A 153 12.71 -12.82 24.34
C TYR A 153 13.57 -13.34 23.18
N ALA A 154 14.90 -13.21 23.26
CA ALA A 154 15.82 -13.62 22.21
C ALA A 154 15.67 -15.11 21.80
N ASP A 155 15.31 -15.97 22.76
CA ASP A 155 15.04 -17.41 22.62
C ASP A 155 13.55 -17.75 22.60
N LYS A 156 12.67 -16.73 22.59
CA LYS A 156 11.20 -16.86 22.71
C LYS A 156 10.47 -16.02 21.66
N LEU A 157 11.06 -15.90 20.47
CA LEU A 157 10.48 -15.15 19.36
C LEU A 157 9.19 -15.83 18.85
N PRO A 158 8.24 -15.07 18.28
CA PRO A 158 7.05 -15.63 17.64
C PRO A 158 7.40 -16.66 16.55
N GLY A 159 6.54 -17.66 16.36
CA GLY A 159 6.80 -18.82 15.50
C GLY A 159 7.27 -18.50 14.08
N ASP A 160 6.66 -17.50 13.43
CA ASP A 160 7.05 -17.08 12.08
C ASP A 160 8.51 -16.60 12.02
N LEU A 161 8.94 -15.82 13.02
CA LEU A 161 10.31 -15.30 13.08
C LEU A 161 11.29 -16.38 13.55
N ALA A 162 10.90 -17.19 14.55
CA ALA A 162 11.73 -18.29 15.04
C ALA A 162 12.00 -19.34 13.95
N SER A 163 10.99 -19.71 13.16
CA SER A 163 11.11 -20.70 12.07
C SER A 163 11.98 -20.21 10.91
N SER A 164 12.11 -18.89 10.73
CA SER A 164 13.05 -18.32 9.75
C SER A 164 14.52 -18.60 10.09
N GLY A 165 14.85 -18.86 11.36
CA GLY A 165 16.22 -18.99 11.85
C GLY A 165 17.02 -17.67 11.86
N TYR A 166 16.41 -16.55 11.48
CA TYR A 166 17.01 -15.22 11.52
C TYR A 166 17.09 -14.72 12.96
N LYS A 167 18.23 -14.15 13.36
CA LYS A 167 18.44 -13.56 14.68
C LYS A 167 18.35 -12.04 14.59
N PRO A 168 17.30 -11.40 15.10
CA PRO A 168 17.15 -9.96 15.02
C PRO A 168 18.29 -9.19 15.70
N GLU A 169 18.90 -8.26 14.97
CA GLU A 169 19.79 -7.25 15.54
C GLU A 169 19.00 -6.29 16.44
N TYR A 170 19.65 -5.75 17.48
CA TYR A 170 19.05 -4.67 18.26
C TYR A 170 18.63 -3.49 17.38
N TRP A 171 17.48 -2.91 17.72
CA TRP A 171 16.89 -1.76 17.08
C TRP A 171 17.73 -0.50 17.34
N LYS A 172 18.06 0.21 16.28
CA LYS A 172 18.74 1.51 16.32
C LYS A 172 17.72 2.65 16.20
N PRO A 173 18.00 3.84 16.73
CA PRO A 173 17.14 5.02 16.52
C PRO A 173 16.84 5.25 15.04
N GLU A 174 17.84 5.11 14.18
CA GLU A 174 17.74 5.29 12.74
C GLU A 174 16.84 4.25 12.07
N ASP A 175 16.65 3.07 12.67
CA ASP A 175 15.72 2.07 12.15
C ASP A 175 14.28 2.61 12.18
N SER A 176 13.92 3.46 13.16
CA SER A 176 12.61 4.12 13.16
C SER A 176 12.47 5.14 12.04
N ALA A 177 13.51 5.94 11.77
CA ALA A 177 13.51 6.85 10.62
C ALA A 177 13.43 6.07 9.30
N LEU A 178 14.04 4.88 9.26
CA LEU A 178 13.99 3.99 8.11
C LEU A 178 12.59 3.43 7.85
N ILE A 179 11.84 3.06 8.89
CA ILE A 179 10.43 2.66 8.72
C ILE A 179 9.60 3.82 8.18
N PHE A 180 9.85 5.06 8.61
CA PHE A 180 9.15 6.23 8.09
C PHE A 180 9.48 6.47 6.61
N VAL A 181 10.76 6.37 6.23
CA VAL A 181 11.17 6.50 4.83
C VAL A 181 10.60 5.40 3.95
N LEU A 182 10.53 4.16 4.46
CA LEU A 182 9.88 3.07 3.75
C LEU A 182 8.38 3.37 3.54
N LEU A 183 7.69 3.86 4.58
CA LEU A 183 6.29 4.30 4.48
C LEU A 183 6.12 5.40 3.43
N ASN A 184 7.02 6.38 3.40
CA ASN A 184 7.01 7.42 2.36
C ASN A 184 7.24 6.84 0.97
N PHE A 185 8.26 5.99 0.80
CA PHE A 185 8.60 5.39 -0.49
C PHE A 185 7.43 4.58 -1.06
N SER A 186 6.61 3.96 -0.19
CA SER A 186 5.42 3.24 -0.60
C SER A 186 4.21 4.15 -0.90
N GLN A 187 4.32 5.48 -0.79
CA GLN A 187 3.22 6.41 -1.09
C GLN A 187 3.12 6.81 -2.57
N SER A 188 4.13 6.49 -3.38
CA SER A 188 4.22 6.89 -4.79
C SER A 188 4.01 5.71 -5.73
N ALA A 189 3.39 5.97 -6.88
CA ALA A 189 3.15 4.99 -7.93
C ALA A 189 4.17 5.05 -9.08
N ASN A 190 4.90 6.16 -9.21
CA ASN A 190 5.69 6.50 -10.40
C ASN A 190 6.68 5.41 -10.81
N LEU A 191 7.53 4.95 -9.89
CA LEU A 191 8.53 3.94 -10.22
C LEU A 191 7.95 2.62 -10.77
N PRO A 192 6.98 1.97 -10.10
CA PRO A 192 6.36 0.79 -10.70
C PRO A 192 5.61 1.08 -12.02
N GLU A 193 4.96 2.24 -12.16
CA GLU A 193 4.28 2.65 -13.41
C GLU A 193 5.26 2.87 -14.57
N GLU A 194 6.39 3.54 -14.32
CA GLU A 194 7.45 3.81 -15.29
C GLU A 194 8.15 2.51 -15.73
N ILE A 195 8.39 1.57 -14.80
CA ILE A 195 8.91 0.23 -15.14
C ILE A 195 7.90 -0.52 -16.00
N ALA A 196 6.61 -0.52 -15.62
CA ALA A 196 5.56 -1.17 -16.40
C ALA A 196 5.45 -0.57 -17.81
N SER A 197 5.55 0.75 -17.91
CA SER A 197 5.51 1.47 -19.18
C SER A 197 6.68 1.14 -20.09
N LEU A 198 7.89 0.88 -19.56
CA LEU A 198 9.00 0.35 -20.37
C LEU A 198 8.74 -1.05 -20.90
N VAL A 199 8.05 -1.90 -20.13
CA VAL A 199 7.65 -3.24 -20.59
C VAL A 199 6.61 -3.11 -21.71
N LEU A 200 5.63 -2.21 -21.57
CA LEU A 200 4.63 -1.93 -22.60
C LEU A 200 5.28 -1.36 -23.87
N ALA A 201 6.22 -0.42 -23.73
CA ALA A 201 6.96 0.19 -24.84
C ALA A 201 7.84 -0.80 -25.64
N GLN A 202 8.08 -2.02 -25.13
CA GLN A 202 8.73 -3.09 -25.90
C GLN A 202 7.76 -3.84 -26.82
N THR A 203 6.45 -3.69 -26.61
CA THR A 203 5.38 -4.42 -27.30
C THR A 203 4.58 -3.51 -28.22
N VAL A 204 4.22 -2.31 -27.76
CA VAL A 204 3.45 -1.32 -28.53
C VAL A 204 4.33 -0.14 -28.98
N THR A 205 3.90 0.53 -30.05
CA THR A 205 4.52 1.77 -30.52
C THR A 205 4.22 2.94 -29.57
N THR A 206 5.01 4.01 -29.63
CA THR A 206 4.87 5.16 -28.72
C THR A 206 3.52 5.86 -28.84
N ASP A 207 2.94 5.91 -30.05
CA ASP A 207 1.59 6.44 -30.28
C ASP A 207 0.50 5.61 -29.59
N LYS A 208 0.64 4.28 -29.54
CA LYS A 208 -0.26 3.40 -28.77
C LYS A 208 0.02 3.43 -27.27
N LEU A 209 1.27 3.61 -26.85
CA LEU A 209 1.66 3.65 -25.44
C LEU A 209 0.92 4.74 -24.65
N ALA A 210 0.74 5.93 -25.21
CA ALA A 210 0.06 7.04 -24.55
C ALA A 210 -1.39 6.71 -24.15
N TRP A 211 -2.07 5.81 -24.89
CA TRP A 211 -3.43 5.36 -24.55
C TRP A 211 -3.44 4.40 -23.35
N LEU A 212 -2.34 3.73 -23.06
CA LEU A 212 -2.23 2.76 -21.95
C LEU A 212 -1.82 3.41 -20.62
N THR A 213 -1.49 4.71 -20.64
CA THR A 213 -0.99 5.46 -19.49
C THR A 213 -1.73 6.79 -19.31
N PRO A 214 -3.07 6.82 -19.19
CA PRO A 214 -3.78 8.07 -18.92
C PRO A 214 -3.48 8.57 -17.50
N SER A 215 -3.58 9.90 -17.29
CA SER A 215 -3.41 10.49 -15.96
C SER A 215 -4.73 10.70 -15.22
N ALA A 216 -5.69 11.36 -15.86
CA ALA A 216 -7.03 11.62 -15.33
C ALA A 216 -8.05 11.78 -16.49
N PRO A 217 -9.36 11.61 -16.24
CA PRO A 217 -10.37 11.53 -17.30
C PRO A 217 -10.42 12.73 -18.27
N ASP A 218 -10.16 13.94 -17.77
CA ASP A 218 -10.19 15.20 -18.51
C ASP A 218 -8.79 15.64 -18.99
N GLU A 219 -7.76 14.81 -18.80
CA GLU A 219 -6.43 15.07 -19.36
C GLU A 219 -6.32 14.56 -20.80
N ASN A 220 -5.54 15.29 -21.59
CA ASN A 220 -5.14 14.82 -22.90
C ASN A 220 -4.26 13.57 -22.78
N LEU A 221 -4.19 12.78 -23.85
CA LEU A 221 -3.23 11.70 -23.92
C LEU A 221 -1.80 12.26 -23.81
N PRO A 222 -0.91 11.64 -23.02
CA PRO A 222 0.44 12.13 -22.77
C PRO A 222 1.40 11.79 -23.92
N LEU A 223 1.06 12.23 -25.14
CA LEU A 223 1.84 11.97 -26.35
C LEU A 223 3.27 12.51 -26.22
N GLY A 224 3.44 13.70 -25.63
CA GLY A 224 4.76 14.29 -25.39
C GLY A 224 5.65 13.44 -24.47
N GLU A 225 5.06 12.76 -23.48
CA GLU A 225 5.80 11.83 -22.62
C GLU A 225 6.19 10.57 -23.39
N ALA A 226 5.28 10.03 -24.23
CA ALA A 226 5.56 8.83 -25.02
C ALA A 226 6.61 9.07 -26.10
N ASP A 227 6.63 10.27 -26.68
CA ASP A 227 7.60 10.70 -27.70
C ASP A 227 9.03 10.71 -27.17
N LYS A 228 9.25 10.80 -25.85
CA LYS A 228 10.59 10.65 -25.24
C LYS A 228 11.24 9.31 -25.56
N LEU A 229 10.43 8.29 -25.83
CA LEU A 229 10.89 6.93 -26.18
C LEU A 229 10.94 6.70 -27.70
N GLN A 230 10.52 7.67 -28.51
CA GLN A 230 10.43 7.52 -29.96
C GLN A 230 11.82 7.30 -30.58
N GLY A 231 11.92 6.31 -31.47
CA GLY A 231 13.18 5.96 -32.15
C GLY A 231 14.22 5.25 -31.26
N LEU A 232 13.94 5.05 -29.97
CA LEU A 232 14.80 4.26 -29.10
C LEU A 232 14.58 2.77 -29.33
N LYS A 233 15.67 2.01 -29.49
CA LYS A 233 15.62 0.54 -29.54
C LYS A 233 15.58 0.00 -28.12
N LEU A 234 14.41 -0.22 -27.54
CA LEU A 234 14.28 -0.70 -26.15
C LEU A 234 14.45 -2.22 -26.03
N ASN A 235 13.92 -2.98 -26.99
CA ASN A 235 13.95 -4.43 -26.96
C ASN A 235 15.41 -4.96 -27.01
N GLY A 236 15.78 -5.77 -26.02
CA GLY A 236 17.13 -6.32 -25.85
C GLY A 236 18.22 -5.31 -25.46
N GLN A 237 17.88 -4.03 -25.24
CA GLN A 237 18.85 -2.98 -24.87
C GLN A 237 18.71 -2.51 -23.42
N ILE A 238 17.67 -2.92 -22.70
CA ILE A 238 17.51 -2.67 -21.26
C ILE A 238 17.79 -3.99 -20.51
N PRO A 239 19.06 -4.30 -20.18
CA PRO A 239 19.40 -5.51 -19.44
C PRO A 239 18.64 -5.60 -18.12
N GLY A 240 18.04 -6.76 -17.84
CA GLY A 240 17.40 -7.03 -16.54
C GLY A 240 16.01 -6.43 -16.33
N LEU A 241 15.37 -5.87 -17.37
CA LEU A 241 14.04 -5.28 -17.24
C LEU A 241 12.99 -6.30 -16.74
N SER A 242 13.05 -7.54 -17.21
CA SER A 242 12.17 -8.62 -16.76
C SER A 242 12.31 -8.91 -15.27
N GLU A 243 13.54 -8.98 -14.77
CA GLU A 243 13.83 -9.23 -13.35
C GLU A 243 13.42 -8.02 -12.50
N LEU A 244 13.62 -6.79 -12.99
CA LEU A 244 13.14 -5.59 -12.31
C LEU A 244 11.62 -5.52 -12.24
N SER A 245 10.93 -5.79 -13.35
CA SER A 245 9.48 -5.88 -13.38
C SER A 245 8.98 -6.96 -12.42
N SER A 246 9.64 -8.11 -12.38
CA SER A 246 9.28 -9.21 -11.47
C SER A 246 9.53 -8.84 -10.01
N ALA A 247 10.64 -8.17 -9.69
CA ALA A 247 10.94 -7.69 -8.35
C ALA A 247 9.96 -6.61 -7.89
N SER A 248 9.60 -5.67 -8.78
CA SER A 248 8.57 -4.66 -8.53
C SER A 248 7.21 -5.31 -8.25
N GLN A 249 6.78 -6.28 -9.07
CA GLN A 249 5.56 -7.04 -8.86
C GLN A 249 5.60 -7.87 -7.57
N GLN A 250 6.74 -8.48 -7.23
CA GLN A 250 6.93 -9.22 -5.99
C GLN A 250 6.79 -8.30 -4.77
N LEU A 251 7.41 -7.12 -4.81
CA LEU A 251 7.28 -6.10 -3.75
C LEU A 251 5.84 -5.58 -3.63
N SER A 252 5.18 -5.34 -4.76
CA SER A 252 3.75 -4.98 -4.81
C SER A 252 2.85 -6.10 -4.27
N THR A 253 3.19 -7.37 -4.48
CA THR A 253 2.44 -8.51 -3.94
C THR A 253 2.67 -8.68 -2.44
N LEU A 254 3.93 -8.53 -2.01
CA LEU A 254 4.30 -8.59 -0.59
C LEU A 254 3.60 -7.48 0.19
N ASN A 255 3.47 -6.30 -0.42
CA ASN A 255 2.74 -5.13 0.05
C ASN A 255 2.80 -4.92 1.57
N LEU A 256 3.99 -5.10 2.16
CA LEU A 256 4.15 -5.22 3.62
C LEU A 256 3.80 -3.93 4.37
N LEU A 257 3.75 -2.81 3.63
CA LEU A 257 3.26 -1.53 4.10
C LEU A 257 1.83 -1.20 3.69
N GLY A 258 1.23 -1.92 2.73
CA GLY A 258 -0.03 -1.52 2.12
C GLY A 258 0.08 -0.21 1.36
N ALA A 259 0.41 -0.26 0.07
CA ALA A 259 0.39 0.89 -0.82
C ALA A 259 -1.05 1.37 -1.08
N THR A 260 -1.30 2.58 -0.57
CA THR A 260 -2.04 3.73 -1.14
C THR A 260 -3.38 3.52 -1.82
N SER A 261 -4.37 3.12 -1.02
CA SER A 261 -5.66 3.79 -1.15
C SER A 261 -6.17 4.11 0.25
N SER A 262 -6.96 5.15 0.38
CA SER A 262 -7.47 5.63 1.67
C SER A 262 -8.61 6.59 1.40
N ASN A 263 -9.52 6.70 2.36
CA ASN A 263 -10.42 7.83 2.44
C ASN A 263 -10.17 8.59 3.75
N ASN A 264 -10.27 9.91 3.68
CA ASN A 264 -10.42 10.72 4.88
C ASN A 264 -11.32 11.92 4.59
N TRP A 265 -12.10 12.34 5.58
CA TRP A 265 -12.93 13.51 5.46
C TRP A 265 -13.26 14.12 6.82
N ALA A 266 -13.63 15.39 6.79
CA ALA A 266 -14.14 16.12 7.92
C ALA A 266 -15.45 16.82 7.56
N ILE A 267 -16.40 16.79 8.49
CA ILE A 267 -17.70 17.45 8.39
C ILE A 267 -17.70 18.62 9.37
N ALA A 268 -17.98 19.82 8.88
CA ALA A 268 -18.02 21.02 9.69
C ALA A 268 -19.30 21.07 10.56
N PRO A 269 -19.32 21.86 11.66
CA PRO A 269 -20.44 21.93 12.59
C PRO A 269 -21.82 22.17 11.96
N GLN A 270 -21.91 23.00 10.92
CA GLN A 270 -23.16 23.31 10.22
C GLN A 270 -23.81 22.08 9.56
N ARG A 271 -23.00 21.07 9.23
CA ARG A 271 -23.43 19.80 8.62
C ARG A 271 -23.51 18.65 9.61
N SER A 272 -23.19 18.85 10.89
CA SER A 272 -23.36 17.81 11.89
C SER A 272 -24.67 17.97 12.66
N ARG A 273 -25.18 16.85 13.19
CA ARG A 273 -26.40 16.83 14.03
C ARG A 273 -26.14 17.45 15.41
N SER A 274 -24.91 17.34 15.92
CA SER A 274 -24.51 17.86 17.23
C SER A 274 -24.11 19.34 17.21
N GLY A 275 -23.88 19.94 16.03
CA GLY A 275 -23.29 21.27 15.92
C GLY A 275 -21.80 21.29 16.29
N LYS A 276 -21.12 20.14 16.18
CA LYS A 276 -19.67 19.96 16.37
C LYS A 276 -19.07 19.18 15.21
N SER A 277 -17.79 19.40 14.89
CA SER A 277 -17.17 18.75 13.75
C SER A 277 -17.15 17.22 13.88
N LEU A 278 -17.03 16.53 12.74
CA LEU A 278 -16.75 15.10 12.65
C LEU A 278 -15.49 14.91 11.81
N LEU A 279 -14.68 13.91 12.13
CA LEU A 279 -13.60 13.45 11.26
C LEU A 279 -13.66 11.94 11.13
N ALA A 280 -13.45 11.43 9.92
CA ALA A 280 -13.35 10.01 9.67
C ALA A 280 -12.18 9.71 8.73
N SER A 281 -11.59 8.54 8.92
CA SER A 281 -10.54 8.04 8.04
C SER A 281 -10.51 6.53 8.04
N ASP A 282 -10.18 5.99 6.88
CA ASP A 282 -9.84 4.59 6.68
C ASP A 282 -8.67 4.46 5.72
N SER A 283 -7.77 3.53 6.02
CA SER A 283 -6.60 3.24 5.20
C SER A 283 -6.75 1.88 4.56
N HIS A 284 -6.63 1.81 3.24
CA HIS A 284 -6.80 0.61 2.46
C HIS A 284 -5.45 -0.06 2.24
N GLY A 285 -5.44 -1.38 2.37
CA GLY A 285 -4.26 -2.19 2.13
C GLY A 285 -4.63 -3.65 2.00
N PRO A 286 -3.63 -4.54 1.89
CA PRO A 286 -3.86 -5.97 1.89
C PRO A 286 -4.61 -6.40 3.14
N LEU A 287 -5.44 -7.43 2.97
CA LEU A 287 -5.99 -8.18 4.09
C LEU A 287 -4.88 -9.04 4.70
N ALA A 288 -3.99 -8.41 5.46
CA ALA A 288 -2.88 -9.06 6.14
C ALA A 288 -3.23 -9.32 7.62
N ALA A 289 -2.69 -10.40 8.18
CA ALA A 289 -2.79 -10.75 9.59
C ALA A 289 -1.38 -10.83 10.22
N PRO A 290 -0.97 -9.83 11.02
CA PRO A 290 -1.76 -8.65 11.40
C PRO A 290 -1.82 -7.60 10.28
N SER A 291 -2.78 -6.68 10.36
CA SER A 291 -2.81 -5.46 9.54
C SER A 291 -1.55 -4.60 9.77
N LEU A 292 -1.18 -3.71 8.83
CA LEU A 292 -0.05 -2.80 9.04
C LEU A 292 -0.20 -1.98 10.33
N TRP A 293 -1.41 -1.46 10.54
CA TRP A 293 -1.70 -0.44 11.54
C TRP A 293 -1.84 -1.04 12.95
N SER A 294 -1.23 -0.35 13.91
CA SER A 294 -1.29 -0.66 15.33
C SER A 294 -1.97 0.50 16.04
N PHE A 295 -3.05 0.23 16.78
CA PHE A 295 -3.65 1.24 17.63
C PHE A 295 -2.86 1.39 18.93
N VAL A 296 -2.75 2.61 19.43
CA VAL A 296 -2.19 2.89 20.76
C VAL A 296 -2.86 4.10 21.37
N GLN A 297 -3.01 4.08 22.69
CA GLN A 297 -3.29 5.25 23.49
C GLN A 297 -2.12 5.50 24.45
N ILE A 298 -1.64 6.73 24.48
CA ILE A 298 -0.55 7.17 25.34
C ILE A 298 -1.05 8.30 26.23
N ARG A 299 -0.79 8.19 27.53
CA ARG A 299 -1.04 9.24 28.51
C ARG A 299 0.21 9.45 29.36
N ALA A 300 0.76 10.65 29.27
CA ALA A 300 1.89 11.11 30.06
C ALA A 300 1.73 12.60 30.41
N PRO A 301 2.52 13.16 31.36
CA PRO A 301 2.45 14.59 31.63
C PRO A 301 2.68 15.41 30.35
N LYS A 302 1.77 16.35 30.07
CA LYS A 302 1.79 17.26 28.90
C LYS A 302 1.71 16.55 27.54
N TYR A 303 1.38 15.25 27.49
CA TYR A 303 1.18 14.51 26.25
C TYR A 303 0.08 13.46 26.40
N GLN A 304 -0.96 13.57 25.58
CA GLN A 304 -2.01 12.57 25.49
C GLN A 304 -2.44 12.43 24.04
N ALA A 305 -2.42 11.20 23.51
CA ALA A 305 -2.85 10.90 22.15
C ALA A 305 -3.34 9.46 22.05
N ALA A 306 -4.36 9.23 21.22
CA ALA A 306 -4.88 7.92 20.89
C ALA A 306 -5.09 7.84 19.38
N GLY A 307 -4.70 6.74 18.76
CA GLY A 307 -4.78 6.61 17.31
C GLY A 307 -3.95 5.46 16.77
N VAL A 308 -3.55 5.58 15.50
CA VAL A 308 -2.77 4.58 14.79
C VAL A 308 -1.31 4.98 14.61
N THR A 309 -0.46 3.95 14.61
CA THR A 309 0.97 4.00 14.32
C THR A 309 1.35 2.77 13.49
N VAL A 310 2.51 2.83 12.83
CA VAL A 310 3.22 1.63 12.35
C VAL A 310 4.18 1.18 13.45
N ALA A 311 4.18 -0.11 13.78
CA ALA A 311 5.13 -0.64 14.75
C ALA A 311 6.57 -0.44 14.25
N GLY A 312 7.42 0.19 15.06
CA GLY A 312 8.72 0.70 14.65
C GLY A 312 8.81 2.22 14.66
N LEU A 313 7.68 2.94 14.64
CA LEU A 313 7.63 4.40 14.73
C LEU A 313 7.24 4.85 16.14
N PRO A 314 7.95 5.82 16.74
CA PRO A 314 7.60 6.40 18.04
C PRO A 314 6.56 7.54 17.92
N MET A 315 5.58 7.41 17.02
CA MET A 315 4.71 8.52 16.59
C MET A 315 3.28 8.06 16.30
N VAL A 316 2.29 8.86 16.66
CA VAL A 316 0.88 8.62 16.27
C VAL A 316 0.64 9.34 14.95
N LEU A 317 0.43 8.59 13.87
CA LEU A 317 0.34 9.11 12.50
C LEU A 317 -1.05 9.67 12.18
N GLY A 318 -2.09 9.12 12.79
CA GLY A 318 -3.47 9.60 12.71
C GLY A 318 -4.21 9.26 13.99
N GLY A 319 -5.11 10.12 14.44
CA GLY A 319 -5.83 9.92 15.71
C GLY A 319 -6.38 11.21 16.31
N PHE A 320 -6.40 11.23 17.65
CA PHE A 320 -6.96 12.31 18.45
C PHE A 320 -6.12 12.56 19.70
N ASN A 321 -5.85 13.82 20.04
CA ASN A 321 -5.06 14.20 21.22
C ASN A 321 -5.89 14.78 22.38
N GLY A 322 -7.22 14.71 22.28
CA GLY A 322 -8.13 15.32 23.24
C GLY A 322 -8.64 16.70 22.81
N LYS A 323 -8.05 17.29 21.76
CA LYS A 323 -8.42 18.61 21.23
C LYS A 323 -8.54 18.63 19.70
N VAL A 324 -7.59 18.01 19.03
CA VAL A 324 -7.50 17.94 17.57
C VAL A 324 -7.48 16.49 17.13
N ALA A 325 -8.27 16.21 16.10
CA ALA A 325 -8.21 14.98 15.32
C ALA A 325 -7.41 15.25 14.04
N TRP A 326 -6.59 14.28 13.61
CA TRP A 326 -5.86 14.35 12.35
C TRP A 326 -5.82 12.98 11.69
N SER A 327 -5.82 12.98 10.37
CA SER A 327 -5.77 11.80 9.53
C SER A 327 -4.90 12.06 8.30
N MET A 328 -4.59 10.99 7.58
CA MET A 328 -3.76 11.06 6.40
C MET A 328 -4.29 10.10 5.33
N SER A 329 -4.22 10.55 4.09
CA SER A 329 -4.41 9.75 2.88
C SER A 329 -3.32 10.14 1.88
N SER A 330 -3.00 9.27 0.92
CA SER A 330 -1.96 9.57 -0.07
C SER A 330 -2.42 10.63 -1.06
N VAL A 331 -1.49 11.49 -1.51
CA VAL A 331 -1.65 12.34 -2.71
C VAL A 331 -1.31 11.55 -3.98
N LEU A 332 -0.68 10.38 -3.83
CA LEU A 332 -0.01 9.64 -4.91
C LEU A 332 1.08 10.51 -5.55
N GLY A 333 1.80 11.26 -4.70
CA GLY A 333 2.69 12.33 -5.14
C GLY A 333 3.78 11.85 -6.09
N ASP A 334 3.85 12.51 -7.23
CA ASP A 334 4.87 12.27 -8.25
C ASP A 334 6.18 12.91 -7.82
N ASN A 335 7.01 12.10 -7.17
CA ASN A 335 8.28 12.52 -6.58
C ASN A 335 9.43 11.56 -6.90
N GLN A 336 9.23 10.63 -7.82
CA GLN A 336 10.24 9.67 -8.27
C GLN A 336 10.27 9.73 -9.80
N ASP A 337 11.46 9.76 -10.39
CA ASP A 337 11.62 9.68 -11.85
C ASP A 337 12.61 8.57 -12.20
N LEU A 338 12.28 7.82 -13.25
CA LEU A 338 13.21 6.89 -13.89
C LEU A 338 13.88 7.55 -15.10
N PHE A 339 15.21 7.48 -15.15
CA PHE A 339 16.00 7.96 -16.27
C PHE A 339 16.61 6.79 -17.06
N LEU A 340 16.46 6.84 -18.39
CA LEU A 340 17.17 5.98 -19.32
C LEU A 340 18.58 6.52 -19.57
N GLU A 341 19.59 5.79 -19.10
CA GLU A 341 21.00 6.21 -19.20
C GLU A 341 21.72 5.40 -20.26
N LYS A 342 22.31 6.04 -21.27
CA LYS A 342 23.15 5.33 -22.24
C LYS A 342 24.43 4.91 -21.55
N ILE A 343 24.68 3.61 -21.48
CA ILE A 343 25.85 3.03 -20.83
C ILE A 343 26.76 2.36 -21.86
N ARG A 344 28.07 2.44 -21.63
CA ARG A 344 29.06 1.63 -22.35
C ARG A 344 30.29 1.34 -21.51
N ARG A 345 30.92 0.22 -21.78
CA ARG A 345 32.22 -0.16 -21.24
C ARG A 345 33.33 0.57 -22.00
N GLN A 346 34.21 1.22 -21.27
CA GLN A 346 35.42 1.84 -21.78
C GLN A 346 36.61 1.35 -20.95
N GLY A 347 37.37 0.40 -21.51
CA GLY A 347 38.40 -0.33 -20.76
C GLY A 347 37.81 -1.17 -19.64
N SER A 348 38.32 -1.01 -18.41
CA SER A 348 37.83 -1.70 -17.22
C SER A 348 36.60 -1.05 -16.58
N SER A 349 36.28 0.20 -16.94
CA SER A 349 35.21 0.98 -16.33
C SER A 349 33.96 1.05 -17.20
N LEU A 350 32.81 1.29 -16.57
CA LEU A 350 31.59 1.67 -17.26
C LEU A 350 31.46 3.19 -17.24
N THR A 351 30.95 3.73 -18.35
CA THR A 351 30.71 5.15 -18.56
C THR A 351 29.26 5.37 -19.00
N TYR A 352 28.74 6.56 -18.74
CA TYR A 352 27.42 7.00 -19.19
C TYR A 352 27.50 8.34 -19.92
N GLU A 353 26.58 8.59 -20.84
CA GLU A 353 26.56 9.81 -21.65
C GLU A 353 25.81 10.94 -20.95
N VAL A 354 26.40 12.15 -20.92
CA VAL A 354 25.80 13.38 -20.42
C VAL A 354 26.06 14.49 -21.43
N ASN A 355 25.03 15.00 -22.11
CA ASN A 355 25.12 16.08 -23.08
C ASN A 355 26.24 15.86 -24.12
N GLY A 356 26.31 14.64 -24.69
CA GLY A 356 27.30 14.25 -25.70
C GLY A 356 28.67 13.83 -25.16
N LYS A 357 28.89 13.86 -23.84
CA LYS A 357 30.17 13.50 -23.20
C LYS A 357 30.03 12.25 -22.35
N TRP A 358 30.97 11.33 -22.48
CA TRP A 358 31.00 10.11 -21.67
C TRP A 358 31.73 10.36 -20.35
N GLN A 359 31.08 10.04 -19.24
CA GLN A 359 31.58 10.21 -17.88
C GLN A 359 31.63 8.86 -17.15
N PRO A 360 32.57 8.64 -16.23
CA PRO A 360 32.60 7.40 -15.44
C PRO A 360 31.36 7.30 -14.54
N LEU A 361 30.84 6.09 -14.38
CA LEU A 361 29.82 5.80 -13.36
C LEU A 361 30.46 5.80 -11.96
N GLY A 362 29.72 6.30 -10.97
CA GLY A 362 30.02 6.06 -9.56
C GLY A 362 29.88 4.57 -9.22
N VAL A 363 30.64 4.09 -8.25
CA VAL A 363 30.64 2.66 -7.87
C VAL A 363 30.50 2.52 -6.35
N ARG A 364 29.44 1.85 -5.91
CA ARG A 364 29.24 1.40 -4.53
C ARG A 364 29.30 -0.13 -4.49
N ASN A 365 30.23 -0.69 -3.72
CA ASN A 365 30.32 -2.13 -3.53
C ASN A 365 29.34 -2.60 -2.44
N GLU A 366 28.46 -3.52 -2.79
CA GLU A 366 27.47 -4.11 -1.88
C GLU A 366 27.81 -5.58 -1.60
N THR A 367 27.42 -6.04 -0.42
CA THR A 367 27.46 -7.46 -0.05
C THR A 367 26.07 -7.91 0.34
N TYR A 368 25.54 -8.89 -0.39
CA TYR A 368 24.25 -9.53 -0.13
C TYR A 368 24.48 -10.83 0.63
N PHE A 369 23.80 -10.96 1.76
CA PHE A 369 23.77 -12.19 2.55
C PHE A 369 22.47 -12.91 2.23
N VAL A 370 22.55 -14.19 1.88
CA VAL A 370 21.40 -14.99 1.45
C VAL A 370 21.33 -16.25 2.31
N LYS A 371 20.17 -16.53 2.89
CA LYS A 371 19.95 -17.71 3.74
C LYS A 371 20.39 -18.98 3.01
N GLY A 372 21.30 -19.73 3.63
CA GLY A 372 21.83 -20.99 3.11
C GLY A 372 22.87 -20.85 1.99
N GLN A 373 23.35 -19.64 1.67
CA GLN A 373 24.35 -19.41 0.62
C GLN A 373 25.54 -18.58 1.11
N ARG A 374 26.61 -18.53 0.31
CA ARG A 374 27.78 -17.67 0.57
C ARG A 374 27.43 -16.20 0.23
N PRO A 375 28.05 -15.22 0.90
CA PRO A 375 27.84 -13.82 0.58
C PRO A 375 28.17 -13.50 -0.88
N ILE A 376 27.32 -12.72 -1.54
CA ILE A 376 27.49 -12.28 -2.92
C ILE A 376 27.95 -10.83 -2.91
N ARG A 377 29.03 -10.52 -3.64
CA ARG A 377 29.55 -9.15 -3.76
C ARG A 377 29.25 -8.62 -5.16
N GLU A 378 28.60 -7.46 -5.22
CA GLU A 378 28.24 -6.82 -6.49
C GLU A 378 28.49 -5.32 -6.41
N ALA A 379 28.73 -4.70 -7.56
CA ALA A 379 28.80 -3.26 -7.68
C ALA A 379 27.40 -2.70 -8.01
N VAL A 380 26.98 -1.67 -7.28
CA VAL A 380 25.90 -0.77 -7.63
C VAL A 380 26.52 0.45 -8.31
N TYR A 381 26.06 0.75 -9.52
CA TYR A 381 26.56 1.88 -10.30
C TYR A 381 25.64 3.08 -10.15
N GLU A 382 26.20 4.28 -10.13
CA GLU A 382 25.46 5.52 -9.91
C GLU A 382 25.76 6.56 -11.00
N THR A 383 24.73 7.26 -11.44
CA THR A 383 24.79 8.44 -12.32
C THR A 383 24.46 9.71 -11.53
N ARG A 384 24.41 10.86 -12.22
CA ARG A 384 23.90 12.11 -11.64
C ARG A 384 22.42 12.04 -11.20
N HIS A 385 21.64 11.13 -11.77
CA HIS A 385 20.21 10.96 -11.44
C HIS A 385 20.00 9.92 -10.32
N GLY A 386 20.98 9.07 -10.03
CA GLY A 386 20.90 8.11 -8.94
C GLY A 386 21.50 6.76 -9.28
N ALA A 387 21.19 5.75 -8.45
CA ALA A 387 21.67 4.39 -8.66
C ALA A 387 20.94 3.70 -9.82
N LEU A 388 21.67 2.90 -10.60
CA LEU A 388 21.10 2.05 -11.63
C LEU A 388 20.39 0.86 -10.97
N LEU A 389 19.06 0.76 -11.13
CA LEU A 389 18.26 -0.36 -10.65
C LEU A 389 18.72 -1.69 -11.26
N ASN A 390 19.16 -1.67 -12.52
CA ASN A 390 19.68 -2.84 -13.24
C ASN A 390 21.22 -2.99 -13.17
N SER A 391 21.89 -2.41 -12.16
CA SER A 391 23.36 -2.36 -12.03
C SER A 391 24.10 -3.64 -12.41
N ALA A 392 23.73 -4.79 -11.82
CA ALA A 392 24.42 -6.06 -12.06
C ALA A 392 24.34 -6.52 -13.53
N LYS A 393 23.16 -6.37 -14.13
CA LYS A 393 22.88 -6.80 -15.51
C LYS A 393 23.46 -5.81 -16.53
N ALA A 394 23.33 -4.51 -16.26
CA ALA A 394 23.97 -3.43 -17.01
C ALA A 394 25.49 -3.62 -17.10
N ALA A 395 26.13 -3.97 -15.99
CA ALA A 395 27.57 -4.20 -15.95
C ALA A 395 28.01 -5.44 -16.73
N ALA A 396 27.22 -6.52 -16.66
CA ALA A 396 27.49 -7.77 -17.38
C ALA A 396 27.38 -7.57 -18.90
N GLN A 397 26.36 -6.84 -19.38
CA GLN A 397 26.20 -6.55 -20.81
C GLN A 397 27.22 -5.53 -21.32
N GLY A 398 27.58 -4.54 -20.49
CA GLY A 398 28.62 -3.55 -20.81
C GLY A 398 28.22 -2.54 -21.91
N SER A 399 26.98 -2.55 -22.38
CA SER A 399 26.40 -1.57 -23.31
C SER A 399 24.87 -1.61 -23.26
N GLY A 400 24.19 -0.56 -23.71
CA GLY A 400 22.73 -0.46 -23.72
C GLY A 400 22.22 0.67 -22.82
N TYR A 401 21.10 0.44 -22.13
CA TYR A 401 20.50 1.40 -21.21
C TYR A 401 20.55 0.94 -19.74
N GLY A 402 21.03 1.83 -18.88
CA GLY A 402 20.85 1.76 -17.42
C GLY A 402 19.55 2.45 -17.02
N LEU A 403 18.92 1.98 -15.93
CA LEU A 403 17.71 2.59 -15.36
C LEU A 403 18.08 3.30 -14.05
N ALA A 404 18.31 4.61 -14.09
CA ALA A 404 18.64 5.39 -12.90
C ALA A 404 17.38 5.91 -12.21
N LEU A 405 17.25 5.68 -10.91
CA LEU A 405 16.13 6.21 -10.12
C LEU A 405 16.55 7.49 -9.39
N GLN A 406 15.84 8.58 -9.66
CA GLN A 406 15.94 9.83 -8.89
C GLN A 406 14.81 9.92 -7.86
N THR A 407 15.18 10.23 -6.61
CA THR A 407 14.23 10.46 -5.50
C THR A 407 14.57 11.76 -4.79
N PRO A 408 13.66 12.36 -4.00
CA PRO A 408 13.93 13.61 -3.32
C PRO A 408 15.00 13.42 -2.25
N SER A 409 15.94 14.36 -2.14
CA SER A 409 16.80 14.42 -0.95
C SER A 409 15.97 14.89 0.24
N PHE A 410 16.28 14.40 1.43
CA PHE A 410 15.69 14.87 2.68
C PHE A 410 16.68 15.63 3.56
N THR A 411 17.74 16.17 2.93
CA THR A 411 18.65 17.09 3.60
C THR A 411 17.85 18.27 4.19
N ASP A 412 18.13 18.56 5.47
CA ASP A 412 17.52 19.62 6.28
C ASP A 412 16.00 19.54 6.50
N ASP A 413 15.36 18.43 6.10
CA ASP A 413 13.92 18.23 6.26
C ASP A 413 13.50 17.98 7.72
N LYS A 414 12.42 18.64 8.16
CA LYS A 414 11.92 18.61 9.55
C LYS A 414 10.63 17.80 9.74
N SER A 415 10.26 16.96 8.78
CA SER A 415 8.99 16.24 8.80
C SER A 415 8.79 15.38 10.05
N LEU A 416 9.85 14.74 10.55
CA LEU A 416 9.76 13.92 11.76
C LEU A 416 9.43 14.78 13.00
N ASP A 417 9.96 16.01 13.09
CA ASP A 417 9.61 16.96 14.15
C ASP A 417 8.17 17.47 13.96
N ALA A 418 7.82 17.83 12.73
CA ALA A 418 6.50 18.38 12.37
C ALA A 418 5.35 17.40 12.67
N PHE A 419 5.49 16.11 12.37
CA PHE A 419 4.50 15.10 12.74
C PHE A 419 4.35 14.95 14.27
N PHE A 420 5.46 15.05 15.01
CA PHE A 420 5.39 15.03 16.47
C PHE A 420 4.65 16.26 17.00
N ASP A 421 4.93 17.44 16.46
CA ASP A 421 4.28 18.69 16.86
C ASP A 421 2.78 18.71 16.47
N LEU A 422 2.41 18.13 15.32
CA LEU A 422 1.01 17.91 14.90
C LEU A 422 0.24 17.11 15.95
N SER A 423 0.82 16.02 16.48
CA SER A 423 0.18 15.21 17.53
C SER A 423 -0.10 16.00 18.83
N ARG A 424 0.51 17.19 19.00
CA ARG A 424 0.35 18.09 20.14
C ARG A 424 -0.42 19.37 19.79
N ALA A 425 -0.92 19.51 18.57
CA ALA A 425 -1.69 20.67 18.13
C ALA A 425 -2.87 20.93 19.07
N GLN A 426 -3.14 22.22 19.33
CA GLN A 426 -4.18 22.62 20.30
C GLN A 426 -5.52 22.95 19.63
N ASN A 427 -5.50 23.18 18.32
CA ASN A 427 -6.63 23.53 17.45
C ASN A 427 -6.23 23.30 15.98
N VAL A 428 -7.18 23.50 15.07
CA VAL A 428 -6.99 23.35 13.60
C VAL A 428 -5.89 24.27 13.07
N GLU A 429 -5.76 25.49 13.57
CA GLU A 429 -4.74 26.44 13.08
C GLU A 429 -3.32 25.92 13.38
N ARG A 430 -3.09 25.44 14.60
CA ARG A 430 -1.80 24.85 14.98
C ARG A 430 -1.53 23.52 14.28
N ALA A 431 -2.57 22.77 13.93
CA ALA A 431 -2.43 21.58 13.10
C ALA A 431 -1.98 21.96 11.70
N SER A 432 -2.60 22.96 11.07
CA SER A 432 -2.21 23.51 9.77
C SER A 432 -0.76 23.99 9.76
N ASP A 433 -0.34 24.77 10.77
CA ASP A 433 1.05 25.23 10.92
C ASP A 433 2.04 24.07 10.92
N ALA A 434 1.77 23.03 11.71
CA ALA A 434 2.65 21.86 11.80
C ALA A 434 2.62 21.03 10.50
N SER A 435 1.46 20.88 9.87
CA SER A 435 1.29 20.12 8.64
C SER A 435 2.09 20.68 7.47
N ARG A 436 2.25 22.00 7.34
CA ARG A 436 3.05 22.64 6.27
C ARG A 436 4.55 22.30 6.34
N GLU A 437 5.04 21.93 7.52
CA GLU A 437 6.43 21.54 7.73
C GLU A 437 6.68 20.04 7.48
N ILE A 438 5.62 19.28 7.19
CA ILE A 438 5.74 17.91 6.69
C ILE A 438 5.99 17.99 5.18
N ARG A 439 7.20 17.65 4.75
CA ARG A 439 7.66 17.73 3.34
C ARG A 439 8.23 16.42 2.82
N ALA A 440 8.64 15.52 3.70
CA ALA A 440 9.24 14.25 3.31
C ALA A 440 8.23 13.26 2.70
N ILE A 441 6.95 13.40 3.04
CA ILE A 441 5.88 12.47 2.61
C ILE A 441 4.70 13.22 2.00
N ALA A 442 4.23 12.72 0.85
CA ALA A 442 3.15 13.33 0.09
C ALA A 442 1.76 12.86 0.55
N LEU A 443 1.09 13.67 1.37
CA LEU A 443 -0.18 13.31 2.02
C LEU A 443 -1.22 14.41 1.87
N ASN A 444 -2.47 13.98 1.85
CA ASN A 444 -3.64 14.78 2.13
C ASN A 444 -3.91 14.67 3.64
N LEU A 445 -3.44 15.66 4.41
CA LEU A 445 -3.72 15.73 5.84
C LEU A 445 -5.05 16.42 6.07
N VAL A 446 -6.02 15.69 6.63
CA VAL A 446 -7.31 16.25 7.08
C VAL A 446 -7.32 16.28 8.60
N PHE A 447 -7.67 17.42 9.18
CA PHE A 447 -7.71 17.64 10.62
C PHE A 447 -8.98 18.41 11.02
N ALA A 448 -9.39 18.23 12.27
CA ALA A 448 -10.57 18.86 12.83
C ALA A 448 -10.38 19.13 14.32
N ASP A 449 -10.98 20.20 14.82
CA ASP A 449 -11.28 20.39 16.23
C ASP A 449 -12.80 20.46 16.42
N ALA A 450 -13.28 20.81 17.61
CA ALA A 450 -14.71 20.81 17.90
C ALA A 450 -15.54 21.79 17.04
N SER A 451 -14.90 22.82 16.48
CA SER A 451 -15.59 23.91 15.77
C SER A 451 -15.09 24.11 14.33
N ASN A 452 -13.91 23.61 13.99
CA ASN A 452 -13.27 23.85 12.70
C ASN A 452 -12.82 22.56 12.03
N ILE A 453 -12.64 22.61 10.71
CA ILE A 453 -12.07 21.56 9.86
C ILE A 453 -11.01 22.17 8.93
N GLY A 454 -9.96 21.41 8.61
CA GLY A 454 -8.92 21.84 7.69
C GLY A 454 -8.27 20.70 6.92
N TRP A 455 -7.68 21.05 5.78
CA TRP A 455 -6.96 20.15 4.88
C TRP A 455 -5.68 20.81 4.37
N GLN A 456 -4.61 20.02 4.27
CA GLN A 456 -3.30 20.46 3.76
C GLN A 456 -2.65 19.33 2.94
N VAL A 457 -2.22 19.66 1.72
CA VAL A 457 -1.29 18.83 0.94
C VAL A 457 0.12 18.99 1.49
N THR A 458 0.80 17.87 1.71
CA THR A 458 2.22 17.80 2.12
C THR A 458 3.05 17.15 1.02
N GLY A 459 4.37 17.23 1.12
CA GLY A 459 5.29 16.53 0.22
C GLY A 459 6.43 17.39 -0.30
N ARG A 460 7.21 16.80 -1.21
CA ARG A 460 8.34 17.44 -1.89
C ARG A 460 8.27 17.01 -3.35
N PHE A 461 7.83 17.94 -4.19
CA PHE A 461 7.54 17.71 -5.62
C PHE A 461 8.67 18.32 -6.45
N PRO A 462 9.30 17.57 -7.38
CA PRO A 462 10.39 18.09 -8.19
C PRO A 462 9.89 19.11 -9.22
N ASN A 463 10.65 20.19 -9.41
CA ASN A 463 10.43 21.05 -10.58
C ASN A 463 11.17 20.43 -11.76
N ARG A 464 10.44 19.87 -12.72
CA ARG A 464 11.02 19.34 -13.96
C ARG A 464 11.22 20.47 -14.96
N ARG A 465 12.37 20.49 -15.63
CA ARG A 465 12.64 21.46 -16.70
C ARG A 465 11.76 21.21 -17.93
N GLU A 466 11.58 19.95 -18.29
CA GLU A 466 10.66 19.45 -19.31
C GLU A 466 10.12 18.08 -18.88
N GLY A 467 8.98 17.67 -19.44
CA GLY A 467 8.33 16.40 -19.14
C GLY A 467 7.51 16.42 -17.85
N GLU A 468 6.64 15.43 -17.73
CA GLU A 468 5.62 15.36 -16.68
C GLU A 468 5.98 14.35 -15.58
N GLY A 469 6.90 13.41 -15.83
CA GLY A 469 7.27 12.35 -14.88
C GLY A 469 6.36 11.11 -14.95
N LEU A 470 5.66 10.94 -16.07
CA LEU A 470 4.75 9.81 -16.30
C LEU A 470 5.45 8.64 -16.99
N LEU A 471 6.43 8.95 -17.84
CA LEU A 471 7.27 7.96 -18.53
C LEU A 471 8.76 8.24 -18.31
N PRO A 472 9.63 7.23 -18.43
CA PRO A 472 11.06 7.43 -18.26
C PRO A 472 11.65 8.46 -19.20
N SER A 473 12.57 9.26 -18.66
CA SER A 473 13.19 10.36 -19.40
C SER A 473 14.61 10.00 -19.87
N PRO A 474 15.03 10.43 -21.08
CA PRO A 474 16.40 10.31 -21.56
C PRO A 474 17.42 11.03 -20.63
N GLY A 475 18.21 10.28 -19.86
CA GLY A 475 19.17 10.82 -18.89
C GLY A 475 20.39 11.51 -19.52
N TRP A 476 20.69 11.21 -20.80
CA TRP A 476 21.76 11.88 -21.54
C TRP A 476 21.41 13.31 -21.96
N GLU A 477 20.15 13.74 -21.79
CA GLU A 477 19.66 15.08 -22.12
C GLU A 477 19.34 15.88 -20.86
N GLY A 478 20.09 16.96 -20.60
CA GLY A 478 19.91 17.79 -19.40
C GLY A 478 18.59 18.58 -19.29
N ARG A 479 17.73 18.51 -20.31
CA ARG A 479 16.43 19.22 -20.35
C ARG A 479 15.35 18.54 -19.51
N TYR A 480 15.54 17.29 -19.09
CA TYR A 480 14.63 16.58 -18.19
C TYR A 480 15.11 16.60 -16.73
N ASP A 481 16.27 17.20 -16.45
CA ASP A 481 16.82 17.28 -15.09
C ASP A 481 15.87 18.07 -14.16
N TRP A 482 15.87 17.72 -12.87
CA TRP A 482 15.19 18.50 -11.84
C TRP A 482 15.89 19.82 -11.56
N ASP A 483 15.12 20.87 -11.30
CA ASP A 483 15.57 22.18 -10.82
C ASP A 483 14.98 22.50 -9.43
N GLY A 484 15.50 21.79 -8.43
CA GLY A 484 14.98 21.89 -7.06
C GLY A 484 13.58 21.31 -6.90
N TYR A 485 12.82 21.89 -5.98
CA TYR A 485 11.48 21.43 -5.62
C TYR A 485 10.49 22.59 -5.63
N ALA A 486 9.21 22.30 -5.84
CA ALA A 486 8.15 23.27 -5.75
C ALA A 486 8.14 23.96 -4.38
N ASP A 487 7.81 25.25 -4.35
CA ASP A 487 7.68 26.00 -3.10
C ASP A 487 6.51 25.44 -2.29
N PRO A 488 6.72 24.99 -1.03
CA PRO A 488 5.65 24.50 -0.17
C PRO A 488 4.50 25.50 0.05
N MET A 489 4.72 26.81 -0.16
CA MET A 489 3.66 27.81 -0.14
C MET A 489 2.60 27.62 -1.24
N LEU A 490 2.91 26.86 -2.29
CA LEU A 490 2.00 26.55 -3.40
C LEU A 490 1.17 25.28 -3.14
N HIS A 491 1.43 24.56 -2.05
CA HIS A 491 0.66 23.35 -1.73
C HIS A 491 -0.81 23.68 -1.48
N PRO A 492 -1.76 22.96 -2.12
CA PRO A 492 -3.19 23.14 -1.86
C PRO A 492 -3.54 22.95 -0.39
N TYR A 493 -4.43 23.80 0.10
CA TYR A 493 -5.01 23.71 1.43
C TYR A 493 -6.40 24.35 1.42
N ASP A 494 -7.22 24.01 2.40
CA ASP A 494 -8.51 24.65 2.63
C ASP A 494 -8.89 24.55 4.11
N GLN A 495 -9.65 25.51 4.61
CA GLN A 495 -10.11 25.54 6.00
C GLN A 495 -11.54 26.10 6.05
N ASP A 496 -12.42 25.37 6.74
CA ASP A 496 -13.82 25.73 6.96
C ASP A 496 -14.57 26.20 5.69
N PRO A 497 -14.51 25.44 4.58
CA PRO A 497 -15.12 25.88 3.33
C PRO A 497 -16.64 26.03 3.46
N ALA A 498 -17.21 26.93 2.66
CA ALA A 498 -18.66 27.18 2.64
C ALA A 498 -19.49 25.91 2.37
N GLN A 499 -18.94 24.96 1.60
CA GLN A 499 -19.60 23.68 1.35
C GLN A 499 -19.78 22.84 2.61
N GLY A 500 -19.05 23.10 3.71
CA GLY A 500 -19.23 22.50 5.03
C GLY A 500 -18.63 21.11 5.22
N TRP A 501 -17.78 20.65 4.31
CA TRP A 501 -17.02 19.42 4.43
C TRP A 501 -15.72 19.51 3.61
N LEU A 502 -14.74 18.68 3.97
CA LEU A 502 -13.48 18.47 3.26
C LEU A 502 -13.27 16.96 3.14
N GLY A 503 -12.79 16.45 2.02
CA GLY A 503 -12.57 15.01 1.90
C GLY A 503 -11.75 14.58 0.70
N THR A 504 -11.00 13.51 0.88
CA THR A 504 -10.17 12.89 -0.16
C THR A 504 -10.31 11.38 -0.12
N ALA A 505 -10.20 10.80 -1.30
CA ALA A 505 -10.24 9.39 -1.64
C ALA A 505 -9.11 9.10 -2.66
N ASN A 506 -7.99 9.83 -2.59
CA ASN A 506 -6.87 9.78 -3.55
C ASN A 506 -7.23 10.18 -5.00
N GLN A 507 -8.41 10.75 -5.24
CA GLN A 507 -8.74 11.40 -6.51
C GLN A 507 -7.88 12.65 -6.72
N ARG A 508 -7.85 13.20 -7.94
CA ARG A 508 -7.24 14.51 -8.20
C ARG A 508 -7.89 15.58 -7.33
N VAL A 509 -7.08 16.21 -6.47
CA VAL A 509 -7.51 17.22 -5.47
C VAL A 509 -7.28 18.67 -5.92
N ILE A 510 -6.74 18.84 -7.12
CA ILE A 510 -6.47 20.14 -7.75
C ILE A 510 -7.30 20.28 -9.02
N PRO A 511 -7.66 21.51 -9.42
CA PRO A 511 -8.27 21.72 -10.73
C PRO A 511 -7.28 21.41 -11.86
N HIS A 512 -7.81 21.09 -13.04
CA HIS A 512 -7.00 21.00 -14.25
C HIS A 512 -6.22 22.32 -14.49
N GLY A 513 -4.96 22.21 -14.93
CA GLY A 513 -4.08 23.36 -15.16
C GLY A 513 -3.55 24.05 -13.90
N TYR A 514 -3.62 23.41 -12.73
CA TYR A 514 -2.98 23.93 -11.51
C TYR A 514 -1.46 24.13 -11.74
N GLY A 515 -0.91 25.26 -11.29
CA GLY A 515 0.45 25.67 -11.64
C GLY A 515 1.59 24.83 -11.03
N MET A 516 1.27 23.78 -10.27
CA MET A 516 2.25 22.85 -9.68
C MET A 516 1.82 21.42 -10.01
N GLN A 517 2.77 20.61 -10.49
CA GLN A 517 2.56 19.19 -10.72
C GLN A 517 2.64 18.42 -9.40
N LEU A 518 1.50 17.91 -8.93
CA LEU A 518 1.44 17.08 -7.73
C LEU A 518 1.59 15.60 -8.05
N SER A 519 0.89 15.13 -9.08
CA SER A 519 0.82 13.72 -9.45
C SER A 519 0.26 13.58 -10.85
N ASN A 520 0.70 12.54 -11.56
CA ASN A 520 0.01 12.01 -12.74
C ASN A 520 -0.76 10.72 -12.43
N SER A 521 -0.60 10.15 -11.24
CA SER A 521 -1.01 8.80 -10.87
C SER A 521 -2.24 8.83 -9.96
N TRP A 522 -3.28 9.57 -10.35
CA TRP A 522 -4.48 9.75 -9.52
C TRP A 522 -5.30 8.46 -9.42
N ALA A 523 -5.96 8.22 -8.30
CA ALA A 523 -6.98 7.17 -8.25
C ALA A 523 -8.24 7.62 -9.05
N ALA A 524 -9.02 6.63 -9.49
CA ALA A 524 -10.28 6.87 -10.17
C ALA A 524 -11.23 7.77 -9.31
N PRO A 525 -11.94 8.74 -9.93
CA PRO A 525 -12.65 9.80 -9.20
C PRO A 525 -13.87 9.31 -8.42
N GLU A 526 -14.42 8.14 -8.73
CA GLU A 526 -15.72 7.66 -8.26
C GLU A 526 -15.85 7.60 -6.73
N ARG A 527 -14.78 7.19 -6.03
CA ARG A 527 -14.79 7.19 -4.55
C ARG A 527 -14.92 8.60 -4.00
N GLY A 528 -14.22 9.56 -4.60
CA GLY A 528 -14.26 10.97 -4.23
C GLY A 528 -15.61 11.61 -4.56
N GLU A 529 -16.18 11.29 -5.72
CA GLU A 529 -17.53 11.71 -6.11
C GLU A 529 -18.58 11.17 -5.15
N ARG A 530 -18.52 9.87 -4.83
CA ARG A 530 -19.45 9.25 -3.89
C ARG A 530 -19.32 9.82 -2.48
N LEU A 531 -18.10 10.09 -2.03
CA LEU A 531 -17.84 10.80 -0.78
C LEU A 531 -18.51 12.18 -0.80
N ALA A 532 -18.35 12.94 -1.87
CA ALA A 532 -18.93 14.27 -2.04
C ALA A 532 -20.47 14.24 -2.03
N GLU A 533 -21.09 13.29 -2.72
CA GLU A 533 -22.54 13.06 -2.70
C GLU A 533 -23.05 12.82 -1.28
N LEU A 534 -22.37 11.95 -0.53
CA LEU A 534 -22.78 11.57 0.81
C LEU A 534 -22.53 12.70 1.83
N ALA A 535 -21.33 13.29 1.85
CA ALA A 535 -20.97 14.38 2.76
C ALA A 535 -21.75 15.68 2.48
N GLY A 536 -22.14 15.90 1.23
CA GLY A 536 -22.99 17.00 0.81
C GLY A 536 -24.46 16.84 1.19
N SER A 537 -24.90 15.64 1.62
CA SER A 537 -26.31 15.31 1.82
C SER A 537 -26.71 15.27 3.29
N GLY A 538 -27.62 16.18 3.68
CA GLY A 538 -28.21 16.21 5.00
C GLY A 538 -27.23 16.55 6.13
N LYS A 539 -27.55 16.11 7.35
CA LYS A 539 -26.71 16.28 8.54
C LYS A 539 -26.18 14.94 9.05
N HIS A 540 -24.93 14.96 9.48
CA HIS A 540 -24.16 13.78 9.87
C HIS A 540 -23.98 13.64 11.39
N ASP A 541 -23.88 12.40 11.83
CA ASP A 541 -23.37 11.94 13.13
C ASP A 541 -22.52 10.68 12.93
N SER A 542 -21.96 10.15 14.02
CA SER A 542 -21.20 8.89 14.02
C SER A 542 -21.90 7.74 13.25
N ARG A 543 -23.23 7.60 13.37
CA ARG A 543 -23.96 6.51 12.69
C ARG A 543 -23.94 6.69 11.17
N SER A 544 -24.21 7.90 10.69
CA SER A 544 -24.15 8.19 9.26
C SER A 544 -22.74 8.08 8.68
N VAL A 545 -21.72 8.47 9.45
CA VAL A 545 -20.31 8.40 9.04
C VAL A 545 -19.84 6.94 8.96
N ILE A 546 -20.25 6.08 9.91
CA ILE A 546 -20.04 4.63 9.81
C ILE A 546 -20.70 4.10 8.53
N ALA A 547 -21.95 4.50 8.25
CA ALA A 547 -22.64 4.07 7.03
C ALA A 547 -21.89 4.49 5.75
N MET A 548 -21.31 5.70 5.72
CA MET A 548 -20.44 6.15 4.62
C MET A 548 -19.22 5.24 4.45
N GLN A 549 -18.48 4.93 5.53
CA GLN A 549 -17.30 4.05 5.44
C GLN A 549 -17.66 2.64 4.92
N TYR A 550 -18.93 2.22 5.02
CA TYR A 550 -19.42 0.93 4.52
C TYR A 550 -20.26 1.03 3.23
N ASP A 551 -20.31 2.19 2.57
CA ASP A 551 -21.05 2.38 1.32
C ASP A 551 -20.37 1.64 0.16
N GLN A 552 -21.14 0.77 -0.51
CA GLN A 552 -20.72 -0.07 -1.63
C GLN A 552 -21.38 0.39 -2.94
N THR A 553 -21.63 1.69 -3.10
CA THR A 553 -22.27 2.24 -4.30
C THR A 553 -21.20 2.84 -5.22
N THR A 554 -21.20 2.43 -6.48
CA THR A 554 -20.31 2.99 -7.51
C THR A 554 -21.02 4.05 -8.35
N THR A 555 -20.35 5.17 -8.60
CA THR A 555 -20.81 6.18 -9.56
C THR A 555 -20.42 5.82 -11.01
N PHE A 556 -19.49 4.87 -11.20
CA PHE A 556 -19.04 4.42 -12.53
C PHE A 556 -20.19 3.82 -13.35
N ALA A 557 -21.05 3.00 -12.71
CA ALA A 557 -22.21 2.41 -13.37
C ALA A 557 -23.12 3.47 -14.01
N ALA A 558 -23.32 4.61 -13.32
CA ALA A 558 -24.11 5.71 -13.88
C ALA A 558 -23.41 6.40 -15.06
N LYS A 559 -22.07 6.54 -15.03
CA LYS A 559 -21.28 7.08 -16.15
C LYS A 559 -21.35 6.15 -17.36
N LEU A 560 -21.19 4.86 -17.16
CA LEU A 560 -21.28 3.85 -18.22
C LEU A 560 -22.67 3.85 -18.90
N LYS A 561 -23.75 3.99 -18.12
CA LYS A 561 -25.10 4.16 -18.69
C LYS A 561 -25.21 5.39 -19.57
N LYS A 562 -24.61 6.52 -19.17
CA LYS A 562 -24.59 7.73 -20.01
C LYS A 562 -23.86 7.47 -21.32
N VAL A 563 -22.75 6.73 -21.31
CA VAL A 563 -22.05 6.31 -22.55
C VAL A 563 -22.99 5.47 -23.42
N PHE A 564 -23.64 4.45 -22.87
CA PHE A 564 -24.55 3.59 -23.62
C PHE A 564 -25.77 4.32 -24.19
N ASP A 565 -26.30 5.32 -23.48
CA ASP A 565 -27.43 6.14 -23.93
C ASP A 565 -27.03 7.31 -24.84
N ALA A 566 -25.74 7.62 -24.96
CA ALA A 566 -25.25 8.71 -25.78
C ALA A 566 -25.68 8.50 -27.26
N PRO A 567 -26.08 9.56 -27.99
CA PRO A 567 -26.54 9.43 -29.38
C PRO A 567 -25.53 8.71 -30.29
N GLY A 568 -24.23 8.93 -30.07
CA GLY A 568 -23.15 8.30 -30.82
C GLY A 568 -22.92 6.82 -30.51
N MET A 569 -23.48 6.29 -29.43
CA MET A 569 -23.27 4.90 -29.00
C MET A 569 -24.56 4.07 -29.03
N LYS A 570 -25.69 4.66 -28.63
CA LYS A 570 -26.96 3.94 -28.44
C LYS A 570 -27.41 3.14 -29.67
N GLN A 571 -27.40 3.79 -30.84
CA GLN A 571 -27.83 3.15 -32.09
C GLN A 571 -26.75 2.20 -32.65
N PRO A 572 -25.46 2.58 -32.71
CA PRO A 572 -24.40 1.64 -33.10
C PRO A 572 -24.31 0.40 -32.22
N LEU A 573 -24.37 0.54 -30.88
CA LEU A 573 -24.32 -0.59 -29.95
C LEU A 573 -25.51 -1.54 -30.16
N LYS A 574 -26.72 -0.99 -30.36
CA LYS A 574 -27.88 -1.81 -30.69
C LYS A 574 -27.68 -2.60 -31.99
N GLN A 575 -27.17 -1.96 -33.04
CA GLN A 575 -26.88 -2.62 -34.32
C GLN A 575 -25.81 -3.69 -34.18
N ALA A 576 -24.75 -3.41 -33.43
CA ALA A 576 -23.68 -4.37 -33.14
C ALA A 576 -24.21 -5.59 -32.38
N ILE A 577 -25.06 -5.40 -31.35
CA ILE A 577 -25.73 -6.50 -30.65
C ILE A 577 -26.62 -7.30 -31.60
N ASP A 578 -27.39 -6.64 -32.46
CA ASP A 578 -28.30 -7.30 -33.39
C ASP A 578 -27.58 -8.14 -34.46
N ALA A 579 -26.33 -7.75 -34.80
CA ALA A 579 -25.45 -8.43 -35.74
C ALA A 579 -24.71 -9.65 -35.14
N LEU A 580 -24.71 -9.85 -33.82
CA LEU A 580 -24.11 -11.01 -33.19
C LEU A 580 -24.84 -12.32 -33.59
N PRO A 581 -24.14 -13.48 -33.56
CA PRO A 581 -24.78 -14.79 -33.66
C PRO A 581 -25.89 -14.94 -32.62
N GLU A 582 -26.95 -15.70 -32.92
CA GLU A 582 -28.16 -15.75 -32.07
C GLU A 582 -27.88 -16.11 -30.59
N ALA A 583 -26.97 -17.05 -30.36
CA ALA A 583 -26.56 -17.46 -29.01
C ALA A 583 -25.93 -16.29 -28.23
N ASP A 584 -25.06 -15.50 -28.85
CA ASP A 584 -24.40 -14.36 -28.22
C ASP A 584 -25.30 -13.11 -28.16
N ARG A 585 -26.15 -12.92 -29.17
CA ARG A 585 -27.11 -11.81 -29.24
C ARG A 585 -28.07 -11.81 -28.05
N SER A 586 -28.62 -12.97 -27.71
CA SER A 586 -29.51 -13.11 -26.54
C SER A 586 -28.80 -12.75 -25.23
N LYS A 587 -27.56 -13.24 -25.05
CA LYS A 587 -26.69 -12.95 -23.91
C LYS A 587 -26.34 -11.46 -23.81
N ALA A 588 -25.94 -10.85 -24.91
CA ALA A 588 -25.61 -9.43 -24.96
C ALA A 588 -26.82 -8.54 -24.63
N ARG A 589 -28.01 -8.87 -25.15
CA ARG A 589 -29.26 -8.15 -24.82
C ARG A 589 -29.62 -8.27 -23.34
N GLU A 590 -29.43 -9.46 -22.75
CA GLU A 590 -29.64 -9.66 -21.31
C GLU A 590 -28.68 -8.79 -20.51
N ALA A 591 -27.37 -8.92 -20.72
CA ALA A 591 -26.35 -8.14 -20.01
C ALA A 591 -26.64 -6.64 -20.14
N PHE A 592 -26.87 -6.14 -21.36
CA PHE A 592 -27.20 -4.73 -21.59
C PHE A 592 -28.41 -4.26 -20.79
N THR A 593 -29.50 -5.03 -20.82
CA THR A 593 -30.74 -4.70 -20.09
C THR A 593 -30.48 -4.64 -18.58
N ARG A 594 -29.74 -5.61 -18.05
CA ARG A 594 -29.39 -5.71 -16.62
C ARG A 594 -28.47 -4.55 -16.20
N LEU A 595 -27.47 -4.22 -17.01
CA LEU A 595 -26.58 -3.07 -16.77
C LEU A 595 -27.33 -1.75 -16.77
N MET A 596 -28.24 -1.53 -17.73
CA MET A 596 -29.07 -0.32 -17.76
C MET A 596 -30.00 -0.20 -16.55
N ALA A 597 -30.46 -1.32 -16.00
CA ALA A 597 -31.28 -1.36 -14.79
C ALA A 597 -30.46 -1.26 -13.48
N PHE A 598 -29.18 -1.63 -13.48
CA PHE A 598 -28.35 -1.77 -12.28
C PHE A 598 -28.27 -0.47 -11.47
N ASP A 599 -28.57 -0.52 -10.17
CA ASP A 599 -28.62 0.66 -9.30
C ASP A 599 -27.25 1.18 -8.85
N GLY A 600 -26.15 0.52 -9.24
CA GLY A 600 -24.80 0.86 -8.82
C GLY A 600 -24.41 0.27 -7.46
N LYS A 601 -25.27 -0.52 -6.80
CA LYS A 601 -24.97 -1.11 -5.49
C LYS A 601 -24.30 -2.47 -5.62
N LEU A 602 -23.00 -2.53 -5.33
CA LEU A 602 -22.16 -3.72 -5.38
C LEU A 602 -22.30 -4.59 -4.12
N SER A 603 -23.53 -4.92 -3.74
CA SER A 603 -23.79 -5.82 -2.62
C SER A 603 -23.28 -7.25 -2.94
N PRO A 604 -22.72 -7.99 -1.95
CA PRO A 604 -22.27 -9.37 -2.17
C PRO A 604 -23.39 -10.30 -2.67
N THR A 605 -24.67 -9.98 -2.44
CA THR A 605 -25.80 -10.80 -2.89
C THR A 605 -26.39 -10.35 -4.23
N SER A 606 -25.84 -9.32 -4.87
CA SER A 606 -26.39 -8.75 -6.10
C SER A 606 -25.95 -9.54 -7.34
N ALA A 607 -26.93 -9.99 -8.13
CA ALA A 607 -26.68 -10.61 -9.43
C ALA A 607 -26.29 -9.57 -10.50
N ASP A 608 -26.87 -8.36 -10.44
CA ASP A 608 -26.56 -7.28 -11.37
C ASP A 608 -25.13 -6.77 -11.17
N ALA A 609 -24.67 -6.72 -9.92
CA ALA A 609 -23.28 -6.41 -9.60
C ALA A 609 -22.31 -7.44 -10.21
N ALA A 610 -22.66 -8.74 -10.16
CA ALA A 610 -21.85 -9.78 -10.79
C ALA A 610 -21.78 -9.59 -12.32
N ILE A 611 -22.91 -9.32 -12.98
CA ILE A 611 -22.95 -9.05 -14.42
C ILE A 611 -22.14 -7.79 -14.78
N TYR A 612 -22.27 -6.74 -13.98
CA TYR A 612 -21.50 -5.50 -14.12
C TYR A 612 -20.00 -5.73 -14.06
N GLU A 613 -19.50 -6.44 -13.04
CA GLU A 613 -18.06 -6.69 -12.90
C GLU A 613 -17.54 -7.68 -13.95
N LEU A 614 -18.33 -8.67 -14.34
CA LEU A 614 -17.99 -9.55 -15.46
C LEU A 614 -17.91 -8.79 -16.78
N PHE A 615 -18.80 -7.83 -17.02
CA PHE A 615 -18.74 -6.97 -18.20
C PHE A 615 -17.47 -6.12 -18.20
N LEU A 616 -17.11 -5.52 -17.06
CA LEU A 616 -15.85 -4.78 -16.97
C LEU A 616 -14.66 -5.71 -17.22
N GLN A 617 -14.57 -6.85 -16.53
CA GLN A 617 -13.50 -7.83 -16.72
C GLN A 617 -13.32 -8.25 -18.18
N GLU A 618 -14.42 -8.59 -18.86
CA GLU A 618 -14.37 -9.07 -20.24
C GLU A 618 -14.17 -7.93 -21.25
N SER A 619 -14.65 -6.71 -20.95
CA SER A 619 -14.34 -5.53 -21.79
C SER A 619 -12.85 -5.24 -21.82
N MET A 620 -12.15 -5.35 -20.69
CA MET A 620 -10.69 -5.19 -20.65
C MET A 620 -9.99 -6.16 -21.60
N LYS A 621 -10.42 -7.42 -21.59
CA LYS A 621 -9.84 -8.48 -22.42
C LYS A 621 -10.11 -8.24 -23.90
N GLN A 622 -11.33 -7.83 -24.24
CA GLN A 622 -11.72 -7.58 -25.62
C GLN A 622 -11.07 -6.32 -26.20
N ILE A 623 -10.69 -5.34 -25.37
CA ILE A 623 -10.06 -4.09 -25.82
C ILE A 623 -8.55 -4.25 -26.02
N PHE A 624 -7.85 -5.02 -25.17
CA PHE A 624 -6.38 -4.92 -25.12
C PHE A 624 -5.60 -6.22 -25.39
N LEU A 625 -6.23 -7.41 -25.40
CA LEU A 625 -5.49 -8.67 -25.48
C LEU A 625 -4.83 -8.92 -26.85
N ASP A 626 -5.37 -8.41 -27.95
CA ASP A 626 -4.82 -8.67 -29.27
C ASP A 626 -3.51 -7.90 -29.52
N GLU A 627 -3.35 -6.68 -28.97
CA GLU A 627 -2.03 -6.01 -28.99
C GLU A 627 -1.09 -6.45 -27.88
N LEU A 628 -1.59 -6.64 -26.65
CA LEU A 628 -0.73 -6.95 -25.50
C LEU A 628 -0.38 -8.44 -25.40
N GLY A 629 -1.03 -9.29 -26.19
CA GLY A 629 -0.89 -10.73 -26.14
C GLY A 629 -1.69 -11.38 -25.01
N PRO A 630 -1.55 -12.71 -24.83
CA PRO A 630 -2.33 -13.46 -23.85
C PRO A 630 -2.08 -12.98 -22.41
N GLU A 631 -2.98 -13.32 -21.48
CA GLU A 631 -2.90 -12.89 -20.07
C GLU A 631 -1.57 -13.28 -19.36
N SER A 632 -0.85 -14.26 -19.90
CA SER A 632 0.46 -14.69 -19.40
C SER A 632 1.62 -13.79 -19.85
N SER A 633 1.41 -12.91 -20.83
CA SER A 633 2.43 -12.06 -21.44
C SER A 633 2.98 -11.03 -20.44
N PRO A 634 4.24 -10.61 -20.58
CA PRO A 634 4.78 -9.52 -19.77
C PRO A 634 4.03 -8.19 -19.94
N ALA A 635 3.60 -7.88 -21.17
CA ALA A 635 2.88 -6.64 -21.47
C ALA A 635 1.51 -6.60 -20.80
N TRP A 636 0.73 -7.69 -20.85
CA TRP A 636 -0.54 -7.78 -20.13
C TRP A 636 -0.35 -7.59 -18.62
N LYS A 637 0.61 -8.30 -18.01
CA LYS A 637 0.88 -8.17 -16.58
C LYS A 637 1.31 -6.76 -16.18
N ALA A 638 2.13 -6.10 -17.00
CA ALA A 638 2.52 -4.71 -16.79
C ALA A 638 1.31 -3.77 -16.89
N PHE A 639 0.44 -3.98 -17.88
CA PHE A 639 -0.79 -3.22 -18.04
C PHE A 639 -1.74 -3.35 -16.84
N ILE A 640 -1.95 -4.59 -16.35
CA ILE A 640 -2.78 -4.82 -15.15
C ILE A 640 -2.17 -4.14 -13.92
N ALA A 641 -0.86 -4.32 -13.72
CA ALA A 641 -0.17 -3.71 -12.58
C ALA A 641 -0.28 -2.19 -12.59
N ASN A 642 -0.23 -1.55 -13.77
CA ASN A 642 -0.41 -0.11 -13.91
C ASN A 642 -1.84 0.32 -13.51
N GLY A 643 -2.86 -0.37 -14.03
CA GLY A 643 -4.26 -0.07 -13.73
C GLY A 643 -4.68 -0.30 -12.27
N GLU A 644 -3.90 -1.03 -11.48
CA GLU A 644 -4.12 -1.15 -10.04
C GLU A 644 -3.60 0.05 -9.22
N LEU A 645 -2.64 0.80 -9.76
CA LEU A 645 -1.93 1.87 -9.05
C LEU A 645 -2.63 3.23 -9.20
N SER A 646 -3.20 3.51 -10.37
CA SER A 646 -3.80 4.79 -10.72
C SER A 646 -4.99 4.63 -11.69
N TYR A 647 -5.44 5.72 -12.30
CA TYR A 647 -6.58 5.76 -13.21
C TYR A 647 -6.33 4.84 -14.42
N ALA A 648 -7.10 3.76 -14.51
CA ALA A 648 -6.85 2.72 -15.48
C ALA A 648 -7.27 3.13 -16.90
N ALA A 649 -6.44 2.78 -17.88
CA ALA A 649 -6.74 2.92 -19.31
C ALA A 649 -8.09 2.30 -19.69
N GLN A 650 -8.48 1.18 -19.06
CA GLN A 650 -9.79 0.58 -19.29
C GLN A 650 -10.94 1.54 -18.97
N ALA A 651 -10.91 2.19 -17.80
CA ALA A 651 -11.95 3.13 -17.40
C ALA A 651 -11.99 4.33 -18.36
N ASP A 652 -10.81 4.86 -18.70
CA ASP A 652 -10.63 5.96 -19.67
C ASP A 652 -11.19 5.60 -21.06
N HIS A 653 -10.94 4.39 -21.55
CA HIS A 653 -11.47 3.91 -22.83
C HIS A 653 -12.99 3.78 -22.82
N LEU A 654 -13.53 3.13 -21.79
CA LEU A 654 -14.98 2.96 -21.65
C LEU A 654 -15.71 4.30 -21.62
N LEU A 655 -15.14 5.31 -20.94
CA LEU A 655 -15.82 6.59 -20.72
C LEU A 655 -15.58 7.64 -21.82
N GLU A 656 -14.35 7.79 -22.32
CA GLU A 656 -13.98 8.98 -23.11
C GLU A 656 -13.40 8.66 -24.50
N ARG A 657 -12.59 7.60 -24.64
CA ARG A 657 -11.78 7.36 -25.86
C ARG A 657 -12.53 6.67 -26.99
N GLU A 658 -13.49 7.35 -27.62
CA GLU A 658 -14.25 6.83 -28.77
C GLU A 658 -13.35 6.46 -29.97
N ASP A 659 -12.22 7.15 -30.13
CA ASP A 659 -11.28 7.02 -31.25
C ASP A 659 -10.04 6.15 -30.93
N SER A 660 -10.07 5.41 -29.83
CA SER A 660 -8.94 4.58 -29.43
C SER A 660 -8.57 3.56 -30.52
N PRO A 661 -7.27 3.40 -30.82
CA PRO A 661 -6.80 2.39 -31.76
C PRO A 661 -6.94 0.95 -31.24
N PHE A 662 -7.32 0.78 -29.96
CA PHE A 662 -7.55 -0.51 -29.28
C PHE A 662 -9.00 -1.02 -29.44
N TRP A 663 -9.87 -0.32 -30.18
CA TRP A 663 -11.19 -0.84 -30.53
C TRP A 663 -11.18 -1.82 -31.71
N ASP A 664 -10.04 -1.95 -32.38
CA ASP A 664 -9.88 -2.78 -33.57
C ASP A 664 -9.20 -4.10 -33.17
N ASP A 665 -9.86 -5.24 -33.36
CA ASP A 665 -9.27 -6.54 -33.03
C ASP A 665 -8.41 -7.02 -34.20
N LEU A 666 -7.09 -6.92 -34.05
CA LEU A 666 -6.10 -7.25 -35.08
C LEU A 666 -6.12 -8.73 -35.51
N ARG A 667 -6.86 -9.59 -34.79
CA ARG A 667 -7.04 -11.01 -35.12
C ARG A 667 -8.18 -11.23 -36.12
N THR A 668 -8.99 -10.21 -36.39
CA THR A 668 -10.11 -10.29 -37.35
C THR A 668 -9.78 -9.53 -38.65
N PRO A 669 -10.44 -9.88 -39.76
CA PRO A 669 -10.23 -9.18 -41.02
C PRO A 669 -11.04 -7.88 -41.15
N GLN A 670 -12.02 -7.65 -40.27
CA GLN A 670 -12.90 -6.48 -40.32
C GLN A 670 -12.52 -5.52 -39.22
N LYS A 671 -12.35 -4.24 -39.55
CA LYS A 671 -12.04 -3.25 -38.52
C LYS A 671 -13.24 -3.04 -37.60
N GLU A 672 -13.08 -3.34 -36.32
CA GLU A 672 -14.10 -3.07 -35.31
C GLU A 672 -14.04 -1.62 -34.79
N ASP A 673 -15.17 -1.20 -34.24
CA ASP A 673 -15.29 0.03 -33.46
C ASP A 673 -15.72 -0.28 -32.02
N LYS A 674 -15.78 0.76 -31.19
CA LYS A 674 -16.18 0.66 -29.79
C LYS A 674 -17.50 -0.07 -29.61
N ALA A 675 -18.50 0.18 -30.45
CA ALA A 675 -19.81 -0.45 -30.34
C ALA A 675 -19.74 -1.97 -30.56
N VAL A 676 -18.95 -2.42 -31.54
CA VAL A 676 -18.75 -3.86 -31.80
C VAL A 676 -18.03 -4.56 -30.64
N ILE A 677 -16.95 -3.96 -30.13
CA ILE A 677 -16.20 -4.52 -28.99
C ILE A 677 -17.06 -4.59 -27.73
N LEU A 678 -17.86 -3.56 -27.45
CA LEU A 678 -18.78 -3.55 -26.31
C LEU A 678 -19.89 -4.61 -26.46
N ALA A 679 -20.45 -4.79 -27.66
CA ALA A 679 -21.44 -5.84 -27.91
C ALA A 679 -20.86 -7.26 -27.64
N ARG A 680 -19.63 -7.52 -28.07
CA ARG A 680 -18.91 -8.78 -27.78
C ARG A 680 -18.66 -8.95 -26.28
N SER A 681 -18.26 -7.88 -25.60
CA SER A 681 -18.00 -7.86 -24.17
C SER A 681 -19.24 -8.19 -23.34
N LEU A 682 -20.42 -7.69 -23.75
CA LEU A 682 -21.70 -7.99 -23.11
C LEU A 682 -22.06 -9.49 -23.21
N ALA A 683 -21.85 -10.12 -24.36
CA ALA A 683 -22.05 -11.56 -24.51
C ALA A 683 -21.02 -12.37 -23.70
N ALA A 684 -19.75 -11.95 -23.73
CA ALA A 684 -18.66 -12.56 -22.99
C ALA A 684 -18.89 -12.54 -21.47
N ALA A 685 -19.47 -11.46 -20.93
CA ALA A 685 -19.83 -11.35 -19.53
C ALA A 685 -20.77 -12.48 -19.07
N ILE A 686 -21.82 -12.76 -19.86
CA ILE A 686 -22.74 -13.86 -19.55
C ILE A 686 -22.07 -15.22 -19.72
N ASN A 687 -21.24 -15.41 -20.76
CA ASN A 687 -20.46 -16.65 -20.94
C ASN A 687 -19.52 -16.92 -19.75
N ALA A 688 -18.83 -15.89 -19.27
CA ALA A 688 -17.95 -15.99 -18.11
C ALA A 688 -18.74 -16.28 -16.82
N GLY A 689 -19.91 -15.66 -16.65
CA GLY A 689 -20.81 -15.95 -15.54
C GLY A 689 -21.41 -17.36 -15.58
N ASP A 690 -21.83 -17.86 -16.75
CA ASP A 690 -22.29 -19.23 -16.94
C ASP A 690 -21.24 -20.24 -16.45
N SER A 691 -19.97 -20.00 -16.81
CA SER A 691 -18.86 -20.86 -16.42
C SER A 691 -18.53 -20.82 -14.93
N GLN A 692 -18.70 -19.67 -14.27
CA GLN A 692 -18.26 -19.46 -12.88
C GLN A 692 -19.38 -19.60 -11.85
N LEU A 693 -20.62 -19.30 -12.24
CA LEU A 693 -21.79 -19.21 -11.35
C LEU A 693 -22.93 -20.14 -11.78
N GLY A 694 -22.83 -20.78 -12.95
CA GLY A 694 -23.84 -21.67 -13.52
C GLY A 694 -24.89 -20.93 -14.36
N SER A 695 -25.74 -21.69 -15.05
CA SER A 695 -26.69 -21.14 -16.05
C SER A 695 -27.97 -20.50 -15.49
N ASP A 696 -28.22 -20.59 -14.18
CA ASP A 696 -29.33 -19.88 -13.55
C ASP A 696 -28.89 -18.50 -13.06
N HIS A 697 -29.02 -17.50 -13.95
CA HIS A 697 -28.59 -16.12 -13.72
C HIS A 697 -29.29 -15.44 -12.54
N LYS A 698 -30.43 -15.96 -12.07
CA LYS A 698 -31.14 -15.42 -10.89
C LYS A 698 -30.46 -15.77 -9.57
N THR A 699 -29.60 -16.80 -9.59
CA THR A 699 -28.87 -17.26 -8.39
C THR A 699 -27.45 -16.70 -8.31
N TRP A 700 -27.06 -15.90 -9.30
CA TRP A 700 -25.77 -15.21 -9.32
C TRP A 700 -25.68 -14.22 -8.19
N GLN A 701 -24.48 -14.12 -7.61
CA GLN A 701 -24.19 -13.25 -6.49
C GLN A 701 -22.76 -12.76 -6.64
N TRP A 702 -22.55 -11.45 -6.56
CA TRP A 702 -21.22 -10.86 -6.63
C TRP A 702 -20.23 -11.52 -5.67
N GLY A 703 -20.65 -11.78 -4.43
CA GLY A 703 -19.84 -12.40 -3.38
C GLY A 703 -19.51 -13.88 -3.60
N LYS A 704 -20.01 -14.53 -4.67
CA LYS A 704 -19.52 -15.84 -5.12
C LYS A 704 -18.30 -15.73 -6.03
N LEU A 705 -18.13 -14.61 -6.72
CA LEU A 705 -16.94 -14.27 -7.50
C LEU A 705 -15.91 -13.55 -6.61
N HIS A 706 -16.41 -12.61 -5.80
CA HIS A 706 -15.59 -11.66 -5.07
C HIS A 706 -15.49 -12.00 -3.59
N SER A 707 -14.26 -12.09 -3.06
CA SER A 707 -14.05 -12.53 -1.68
C SER A 707 -12.92 -11.82 -0.95
N TYR A 708 -13.09 -11.73 0.37
CA TYR A 708 -12.07 -11.36 1.34
C TYR A 708 -11.32 -12.61 1.82
N ALA A 709 -9.99 -12.56 1.78
CA ALA A 709 -9.12 -13.59 2.33
C ALA A 709 -7.95 -12.95 3.07
N TRP A 710 -7.89 -13.12 4.40
CA TRP A 710 -6.79 -12.61 5.20
C TRP A 710 -5.61 -13.57 5.17
N LYS A 711 -4.42 -13.05 4.88
CA LYS A 711 -3.18 -13.82 4.76
C LYS A 711 -2.16 -13.46 5.85
N ASN A 712 -1.41 -14.43 6.35
CA ASN A 712 -0.28 -14.17 7.24
C ASN A 712 0.98 -13.72 6.47
N ALA A 713 2.08 -13.47 7.19
CA ALA A 713 3.35 -13.02 6.60
C ALA A 713 3.97 -14.00 5.58
N ASN A 714 3.57 -15.28 5.61
CA ASN A 714 4.00 -16.31 4.66
C ASN A 714 3.03 -16.48 3.47
N GLY A 715 2.00 -15.62 3.37
CA GLY A 715 1.00 -15.66 2.31
C GLY A 715 -0.10 -16.71 2.51
N GLN A 716 -0.14 -17.40 3.64
CA GLN A 716 -1.16 -18.41 3.93
C GLN A 716 -2.47 -17.76 4.38
N THR A 717 -3.59 -18.19 3.81
CA THR A 717 -4.91 -17.75 4.25
C THR A 717 -5.21 -18.23 5.67
N VAL A 718 -5.43 -17.30 6.59
CA VAL A 718 -5.76 -17.57 8.00
C VAL A 718 -7.25 -17.33 8.31
N ARG A 719 -7.96 -16.61 7.41
CA ARG A 719 -9.41 -16.40 7.48
C ARG A 719 -9.97 -16.16 6.07
N GLY A 720 -11.07 -16.82 5.73
CA GLY A 720 -11.72 -16.72 4.43
C GLY A 720 -11.55 -17.97 3.55
N PRO A 721 -12.03 -17.95 2.31
CA PRO A 721 -12.69 -16.82 1.64
C PRO A 721 -14.05 -16.47 2.29
N LEU A 722 -14.38 -15.18 2.35
CA LEU A 722 -15.69 -14.65 2.75
C LEU A 722 -16.25 -13.76 1.64
N ALA A 723 -17.56 -13.81 1.38
CA ALA A 723 -18.19 -12.98 0.37
C ALA A 723 -17.91 -11.48 0.60
N ALA A 724 -17.42 -10.81 -0.45
CA ALA A 724 -17.13 -9.39 -0.46
C ALA A 724 -18.13 -8.64 -1.36
N GLY A 725 -18.38 -7.39 -1.03
CA GLY A 725 -19.06 -6.45 -1.90
C GLY A 725 -18.26 -5.16 -1.99
N GLY A 726 -18.65 -4.27 -2.89
CA GLY A 726 -17.79 -3.18 -3.35
C GLY A 726 -16.83 -3.63 -4.46
N ASP A 727 -16.01 -2.68 -4.87
CA ASP A 727 -14.90 -2.78 -5.83
C ASP A 727 -13.86 -1.67 -5.54
N HIS A 728 -12.98 -1.36 -6.50
CA HIS A 728 -12.01 -0.26 -6.40
C HIS A 728 -12.63 1.16 -6.55
N THR A 729 -13.88 1.27 -7.03
CA THR A 729 -14.60 2.54 -7.26
C THR A 729 -15.55 2.92 -6.10
N THR A 730 -15.86 1.98 -5.21
CA THR A 730 -16.71 2.22 -4.02
C THR A 730 -15.95 2.77 -2.81
N LEU A 731 -16.64 3.56 -1.99
CA LEU A 731 -16.05 4.17 -0.79
C LEU A 731 -15.56 3.11 0.21
N ASN A 732 -16.37 2.08 0.47
CA ASN A 732 -15.95 0.85 1.14
C ASN A 732 -15.22 -0.07 0.17
N THR A 733 -13.98 0.29 -0.18
CA THR A 733 -13.29 -0.38 -1.27
C THR A 733 -13.04 -1.87 -0.99
N SER A 734 -13.14 -2.66 -2.03
CA SER A 734 -12.66 -4.03 -2.10
C SER A 734 -12.02 -4.25 -3.47
N ALA A 735 -10.93 -3.54 -3.69
CA ALA A 735 -10.24 -3.53 -4.98
C ALA A 735 -9.71 -4.92 -5.34
N PHE A 736 -9.70 -5.19 -6.63
CA PHE A 736 -9.11 -6.36 -7.28
C PHE A 736 -8.53 -5.92 -8.62
N ALA A 737 -7.71 -6.78 -9.23
CA ALA A 737 -7.09 -6.49 -10.50
C ALA A 737 -8.03 -6.90 -11.66
N TRP A 738 -8.56 -5.91 -12.38
CA TRP A 738 -9.21 -6.18 -13.66
C TRP A 738 -8.28 -6.98 -14.58
N GLY A 739 -8.83 -7.83 -15.42
CA GLY A 739 -8.05 -8.68 -16.34
C GLY A 739 -7.34 -9.88 -15.68
N GLN A 740 -7.54 -10.11 -14.37
CA GLN A 740 -7.13 -11.33 -13.66
C GLN A 740 -8.33 -12.06 -13.05
N ASP A 741 -8.54 -11.90 -11.75
CA ASP A 741 -9.62 -12.52 -10.98
C ASP A 741 -10.25 -11.51 -10.00
N PHE A 742 -11.34 -11.92 -9.36
CA PHE A 742 -12.11 -11.09 -8.43
C PHE A 742 -11.65 -11.24 -6.97
N THR A 743 -10.44 -11.71 -6.69
CA THR A 743 -9.92 -11.78 -5.32
C THR A 743 -9.57 -10.39 -4.83
N THR A 744 -10.06 -10.02 -3.64
CA THR A 744 -9.73 -8.71 -3.06
C THR A 744 -8.23 -8.59 -2.81
N THR A 745 -7.59 -7.62 -3.46
CA THR A 745 -6.18 -7.26 -3.26
C THR A 745 -6.04 -6.16 -2.21
N ARG A 746 -7.03 -5.26 -2.09
CA ARG A 746 -7.03 -4.17 -1.09
C ARG A 746 -8.42 -3.91 -0.50
N ALA A 747 -8.48 -3.67 0.80
CA ALA A 747 -9.68 -3.27 1.53
C ALA A 747 -9.30 -2.40 2.76
N PRO A 748 -10.26 -1.73 3.42
CA PRO A 748 -10.02 -0.98 4.65
C PRO A 748 -9.35 -1.81 5.75
N SER A 749 -8.05 -1.59 5.96
CA SER A 749 -7.21 -2.28 6.93
C SER A 749 -7.33 -1.70 8.33
N MET A 750 -7.72 -0.43 8.44
CA MET A 750 -8.06 0.24 9.70
C MET A 750 -9.07 1.35 9.44
N ARG A 751 -9.83 1.73 10.48
CA ARG A 751 -10.80 2.84 10.45
C ARG A 751 -10.83 3.57 11.78
N PHE A 752 -11.04 4.88 11.77
CA PHE A 752 -11.39 5.61 12.97
C PHE A 752 -12.32 6.79 12.68
N ILE A 753 -13.08 7.18 13.69
CA ILE A 753 -13.99 8.32 13.67
C ILE A 753 -13.75 9.14 14.94
N VAL A 754 -13.74 10.46 14.79
CA VAL A 754 -13.79 11.41 15.90
C VAL A 754 -15.07 12.23 15.77
N ASP A 755 -16.00 12.05 16.72
CA ASP A 755 -17.23 12.83 16.81
C ASP A 755 -17.14 13.78 18.01
N PHE A 756 -16.88 15.06 17.74
CA PHE A 756 -16.70 16.08 18.77
C PHE A 756 -18.00 16.40 19.53
N GLY A 757 -19.15 15.88 19.10
CA GLY A 757 -20.40 15.93 19.84
C GLY A 757 -20.50 14.91 20.98
N GLN A 758 -19.58 13.93 21.05
CA GLN A 758 -19.57 12.89 22.07
C GLN A 758 -18.65 13.23 23.24
N THR A 759 -18.99 12.74 24.44
CA THR A 759 -18.13 12.86 25.64
C THR A 759 -16.77 12.16 25.46
N GLU A 760 -16.76 11.05 24.72
CA GLU A 760 -15.56 10.33 24.31
C GLU A 760 -15.53 10.27 22.77
N PRO A 761 -14.89 11.26 22.11
CA PRO A 761 -15.02 11.47 20.67
C PRO A 761 -14.47 10.35 19.78
N LEU A 762 -13.39 9.69 20.20
CA LEU A 762 -12.64 8.75 19.36
C LEU A 762 -13.18 7.33 19.44
N MET A 763 -13.43 6.73 18.28
CA MET A 763 -13.64 5.30 18.13
C MET A 763 -12.82 4.76 16.97
N GLY A 764 -12.35 3.51 17.10
CA GLY A 764 -11.47 2.87 16.13
C GLY A 764 -11.89 1.45 15.82
N GLN A 765 -11.37 0.94 14.70
CA GLN A 765 -11.55 -0.43 14.24
C GLN A 765 -10.29 -0.85 13.49
N ASN A 766 -9.86 -2.09 13.73
CA ASN A 766 -8.74 -2.69 13.02
C ASN A 766 -9.25 -3.87 12.17
N GLY A 767 -8.74 -4.01 10.95
CA GLY A 767 -9.16 -5.07 10.00
C GLY A 767 -8.74 -6.47 10.43
N THR A 768 -7.81 -6.59 11.38
CA THR A 768 -7.47 -7.82 12.11
C THR A 768 -7.29 -7.52 13.59
N GLY A 769 -6.72 -8.47 14.36
CA GLY A 769 -6.34 -8.22 15.73
C GLY A 769 -5.06 -7.37 15.88
N GLN A 770 -4.82 -6.90 17.11
CA GLN A 770 -3.68 -6.06 17.48
C GLN A 770 -2.33 -6.78 17.49
N SER A 771 -2.29 -8.09 17.69
CA SER A 771 -1.04 -8.87 17.81
C SER A 771 -0.67 -9.53 16.50
N GLY A 772 0.63 -9.63 16.20
CA GLY A 772 1.16 -10.42 15.10
C GLY A 772 1.59 -11.83 15.47
N ASN A 773 1.37 -12.28 16.71
CA ASN A 773 1.63 -13.66 17.13
C ASN A 773 0.37 -14.51 16.92
N PRO A 774 0.38 -15.55 16.07
CA PRO A 774 -0.78 -16.42 15.82
C PRO A 774 -1.37 -17.11 17.07
N LEU A 775 -0.60 -17.24 18.14
CA LEU A 775 -1.08 -17.82 19.41
C LEU A 775 -1.82 -16.79 20.29
N SER A 776 -1.77 -15.51 19.93
CA SER A 776 -2.45 -14.46 20.68
C SER A 776 -3.95 -14.52 20.41
N PRO A 777 -4.81 -14.41 21.43
CA PRO A 777 -6.25 -14.23 21.21
C PRO A 777 -6.55 -12.93 20.45
N ASN A 778 -5.60 -11.99 20.42
CA ASN A 778 -5.68 -10.73 19.69
C ASN A 778 -5.04 -10.81 18.29
N TYR A 779 -4.93 -11.99 17.68
CA TYR A 779 -4.40 -12.13 16.30
C TYR A 779 -5.48 -11.82 15.25
N LEU A 780 -6.69 -12.39 15.39
CA LEU A 780 -7.78 -12.28 14.40
C LEU A 780 -9.09 -11.70 14.96
N ASN A 781 -9.13 -11.33 16.25
CA ASN A 781 -10.37 -10.95 16.94
C ASN A 781 -11.04 -9.64 16.44
N GLY A 782 -10.34 -8.83 15.63
CA GLY A 782 -10.91 -7.65 14.99
C GLY A 782 -11.82 -7.96 13.78
N ILE A 783 -11.65 -9.11 13.12
CA ILE A 783 -12.28 -9.39 11.81
C ILE A 783 -13.81 -9.39 11.89
N ASP A 784 -14.39 -10.02 12.91
CA ASP A 784 -15.86 -10.12 13.00
C ASP A 784 -16.51 -8.76 13.33
N GLN A 785 -15.82 -7.91 14.08
CA GLN A 785 -16.27 -6.53 14.33
C GLN A 785 -16.17 -5.69 13.06
N TRP A 786 -15.08 -5.88 12.29
CA TRP A 786 -14.87 -5.26 11.00
C TRP A 786 -15.95 -5.60 9.98
N LEU A 787 -16.33 -6.88 9.87
CA LEU A 787 -17.43 -7.30 8.98
C LEU A 787 -18.79 -6.71 9.38
N LYS A 788 -18.98 -6.39 10.66
CA LYS A 788 -20.26 -5.90 11.22
C LYS A 788 -20.33 -4.37 11.36
N GLY A 789 -19.28 -3.63 11.00
CA GLY A 789 -19.24 -2.18 11.23
C GLY A 789 -19.23 -1.77 12.70
N GLN A 790 -18.66 -2.61 13.57
CA GLN A 790 -18.60 -2.37 15.00
C GLN A 790 -17.24 -1.74 15.37
N TYR A 791 -17.30 -0.59 16.07
CA TYR A 791 -16.13 0.18 16.49
C TYR A 791 -15.97 0.09 18.01
N ILE A 792 -14.73 0.20 18.47
CA ILE A 792 -14.40 0.31 19.89
C ILE A 792 -14.05 1.75 20.25
N GLY A 793 -14.67 2.29 21.29
CA GLY A 793 -14.33 3.62 21.81
C GLY A 793 -12.94 3.64 22.45
N LEU A 794 -12.19 4.72 22.24
CA LEU A 794 -10.88 4.97 22.83
C LEU A 794 -11.00 6.21 23.73
N PRO A 795 -11.35 6.03 25.02
CA PRO A 795 -11.70 7.12 25.90
C PRO A 795 -10.48 7.98 26.22
N MET A 796 -10.65 9.30 26.29
CA MET A 796 -9.63 10.26 26.71
C MET A 796 -9.73 10.60 28.19
N GLN A 797 -10.88 10.39 28.82
CA GLN A 797 -11.06 10.73 30.23
C GLN A 797 -10.67 9.54 31.13
N PRO A 798 -9.77 9.73 32.13
CA PRO A 798 -9.26 8.63 32.95
C PRO A 798 -10.33 7.80 33.66
N GLN A 799 -11.42 8.42 34.09
CA GLN A 799 -12.56 7.74 34.72
C GLN A 799 -13.21 6.68 33.82
N ASN A 800 -13.05 6.77 32.50
CA ASN A 800 -13.62 5.84 31.53
C ASN A 800 -12.66 4.71 31.14
N PHE A 801 -11.40 4.72 31.60
CA PHE A 801 -10.41 3.72 31.21
C PHE A 801 -10.78 2.32 31.72
N ASP A 802 -11.31 2.20 32.94
CA ASP A 802 -11.75 0.93 33.52
C ASP A 802 -12.85 0.25 32.71
N ARG A 803 -13.75 1.03 32.12
CA ARG A 803 -14.85 0.53 31.29
C ARG A 803 -14.36 -0.11 29.98
N VAL A 804 -13.31 0.44 29.38
CA VAL A 804 -12.83 0.03 28.05
C VAL A 804 -11.64 -0.93 28.13
N TYR A 805 -10.69 -0.66 29.02
CA TYR A 805 -9.43 -1.42 29.14
C TYR A 805 -9.45 -2.47 30.25
N GLY A 806 -10.47 -2.46 31.13
CA GLY A 806 -10.54 -3.39 32.27
C GLY A 806 -9.41 -3.19 33.28
N LYS A 807 -9.51 -3.81 34.46
CA LYS A 807 -8.57 -3.54 35.57
C LYS A 807 -7.22 -4.25 35.46
N ALA A 808 -7.14 -5.28 34.62
CA ALA A 808 -5.90 -6.01 34.37
C ALA A 808 -4.85 -5.08 33.74
N ARG A 809 -3.65 -5.08 34.31
CA ARG A 809 -2.54 -4.25 33.83
C ARG A 809 -1.22 -4.98 33.95
N LEU A 810 -0.36 -4.77 32.96
CA LEU A 810 1.06 -5.05 33.03
C LEU A 810 1.76 -3.80 33.57
N THR A 811 2.38 -3.91 34.74
CA THR A 811 3.17 -2.83 35.34
C THR A 811 4.63 -3.04 34.99
N LEU A 812 5.18 -2.18 34.15
CA LEU A 812 6.60 -2.16 33.85
C LEU A 812 7.31 -1.33 34.94
N THR A 813 8.28 -1.91 35.63
CA THR A 813 8.99 -1.26 36.74
C THR A 813 10.48 -1.08 36.42
N PRO A 814 11.18 -0.11 37.04
CA PRO A 814 12.63 -0.01 36.91
C PRO A 814 13.33 -1.31 37.31
N GLY A 815 14.05 -1.91 36.36
CA GLY A 815 14.94 -3.05 36.59
C GLY A 815 16.34 -2.60 37.03
N LYS A 816 17.00 -3.41 37.87
CA LYS A 816 18.38 -3.18 38.32
C LYS A 816 19.40 -3.42 37.20
#